data_AF-A0A2V2EXB2-F1
#
_entry.id   AF-A0A2V2EXB2-F1
#
_cell.length_a   1.000
_cell.length_b   1.000
_cell.length_c   1.000
_cell.angle_alpha   90.00
_cell.angle_beta   90.00
_cell.angle_gamma   90.00
#
_symmetry.space_group_name_H-M   'P 1'
#
loop_
_entity.id
_entity.type
_entity.pdbx_description
1 polymer ?
#
loop_
_entity_poly.entity_id
_entity_poly.type
_entity_poly.pdbx_seq_one_letter_code
_entity_poly.pdbx_strand_id
1 'polypeptide(L)'
;MTKKKLLGIILCAMLVLLCAVPAMAADNEPSELDTTVGLDLTKKVEGEIVYTTDEGGTITVAKDDDKGVVVTLDNADVYMSVDDVPCINYDSTVNGDKLTIVVKGDCALNGATGIMTDDAFNGTIELTGDGYLFMRGRNDDVADITAKNATVNISGGQYYLEAAHGIIADKVNISDSMVVFDVYYDAIASKDNDGFKAIGEIKVANSDVYIYSYIAPSIESDNLILTNNASVTSNNMVNLRGLVVNGAQLNALVCFSDTAGVTNVYGNAVLDGTLTVEDEGSLVLNYGAALTVRNNATLVINDLKALDNKDGAIINNDGKIVVPHGTDLKGLPLNGGCGTVTVLGDKDDPTSTNQIYAMDGTALRLVSISLTESNGDLAKDGYCYDSNTKVLTLENVLVSAIDQLPSGDITIKIKGTVVFECAINSSENTNSILITDDNDKNASLIMQKTRNITVLSVQEIENDAQGEIDTYNSNLTIENITAQLGLIRGGGNQKLIIKDADITAAEIDWAASGGVEVINSNITVNKAERYGRIFAHRISMDDKSVITFKDATLGSYSREGLKGITDYLPNGYSVGKPEASAADDYVLDENGEQADNFVLKARSSSSALKTYTITLEKTGNGTLASDRSSESQGATVVITAKGSLNKISAKDLTGAAVTLTDLGAGRYSFNMPAANVTVSAAFSGTDSTIGGGTTGGNTEKDTLVMKMIIGSTVYTVNDKAYNGDAAPVIIDDRTLVPIRVITETCGG
;
A
#
# COMPACT_ATOMS: atom_id res chain seq x y z
N MET A 1 -45.95 -8.32 -45.92
CA MET A 1 -47.42 -8.34 -46.17
C MET A 1 -48.13 -8.70 -44.88
N THR A 2 -49.14 -7.94 -44.46
CA THR A 2 -49.90 -8.14 -43.21
C THR A 2 -50.83 -9.35 -43.25
N LYS A 3 -51.03 -9.95 -42.07
CA LYS A 3 -51.88 -11.12 -41.77
C LYS A 3 -53.29 -11.02 -42.38
N LYS A 4 -53.54 -11.79 -43.44
CA LYS A 4 -54.70 -12.68 -43.60
C LYS A 4 -54.59 -13.46 -44.91
N LYS A 5 -54.09 -14.70 -44.81
CA LYS A 5 -54.65 -15.88 -45.49
C LYS A 5 -54.11 -17.15 -44.85
N LEU A 6 -54.63 -17.39 -43.64
CA LEU A 6 -54.82 -18.72 -43.10
C LEU A 6 -56.08 -19.29 -43.78
N LEU A 7 -55.92 -20.01 -44.89
CA LEU A 7 -56.90 -20.98 -45.39
C LEU A 7 -56.20 -21.90 -46.41
N GLY A 8 -55.67 -23.00 -45.92
CA GLY A 8 -55.01 -24.01 -46.76
C GLY A 8 -54.30 -25.12 -45.99
N ILE A 9 -54.76 -25.47 -44.79
CA ILE A 9 -54.46 -26.79 -44.23
C ILE A 9 -55.53 -27.74 -44.79
N ILE A 10 -55.06 -28.89 -45.29
CA ILE A 10 -55.72 -30.15 -45.66
C ILE A 10 -55.51 -30.53 -47.14
N LEU A 11 -54.95 -31.75 -47.29
CA LEU A 11 -54.59 -32.55 -48.48
C LEU A 11 -53.24 -32.16 -49.11
N CYS A 12 -52.08 -32.62 -48.64
CA CYS A 12 -51.68 -33.96 -48.17
C CYS A 12 -51.81 -35.05 -49.25
N ALA A 13 -50.64 -35.62 -49.60
CA ALA A 13 -50.39 -36.82 -50.40
C ALA A 13 -50.61 -36.76 -51.92
N MET A 14 -49.51 -36.59 -52.68
CA MET A 14 -49.07 -37.48 -53.78
C MET A 14 -47.75 -36.93 -54.34
N LEU A 15 -46.59 -37.53 -54.05
CA LEU A 15 -46.02 -38.74 -54.68
C LEU A 15 -45.51 -38.47 -56.12
N VAL A 16 -44.34 -39.08 -56.41
CA VAL A 16 -43.62 -39.27 -57.69
C VAL A 16 -42.39 -38.36 -57.83
N LEU A 17 -41.18 -38.78 -57.45
CA LEU A 17 -40.34 -39.88 -57.96
C LEU A 17 -39.69 -39.58 -59.34
N LEU A 18 -38.34 -39.58 -59.32
CA LEU A 18 -37.39 -39.82 -60.41
C LEU A 18 -37.19 -38.75 -61.51
N CYS A 19 -35.98 -38.20 -61.56
CA CYS A 19 -35.15 -38.16 -62.76
C CYS A 19 -33.67 -38.33 -62.36
N ALA A 20 -33.05 -39.39 -62.87
CA ALA A 20 -31.65 -39.73 -62.71
C ALA A 20 -30.77 -38.98 -63.72
N VAL A 21 -29.59 -38.51 -63.28
CA VAL A 21 -28.39 -38.26 -64.12
C VAL A 21 -27.15 -38.57 -63.23
N PRO A 22 -26.07 -39.19 -63.77
CA PRO A 22 -25.15 -40.02 -63.00
C PRO A 22 -23.92 -39.29 -62.46
N ALA A 23 -23.26 -40.01 -61.54
CA ALA A 23 -22.05 -39.71 -60.78
C ALA A 23 -20.88 -39.06 -61.53
N MET A 24 -20.21 -38.12 -60.84
CA MET A 24 -18.75 -37.95 -60.84
C MET A 24 -18.27 -37.05 -59.68
N ALA A 25 -17.47 -37.65 -58.77
CA ALA A 25 -16.53 -37.10 -57.78
C ALA A 25 -17.03 -36.43 -56.46
N ALA A 26 -16.75 -37.15 -55.36
CA ALA A 26 -16.85 -36.91 -53.91
C ALA A 26 -16.22 -35.61 -53.37
N ASP A 27 -16.55 -35.06 -52.20
CA ASP A 27 -17.63 -35.28 -51.21
C ASP A 27 -17.59 -34.06 -50.27
N ASN A 28 -18.74 -33.43 -50.03
CA ASN A 28 -19.16 -32.75 -48.79
C ASN A 28 -20.51 -32.10 -49.11
N GLU A 29 -21.51 -32.91 -49.43
CA GLU A 29 -22.88 -32.46 -49.20
C GLU A 29 -23.05 -32.31 -47.69
N PRO A 30 -23.64 -31.19 -47.21
CA PRO A 30 -23.81 -30.97 -45.79
C PRO A 30 -24.63 -32.10 -45.18
N SER A 31 -24.15 -32.63 -44.05
CA SER A 31 -24.89 -33.63 -43.31
C SER A 31 -26.09 -32.98 -42.61
N GLU A 32 -27.25 -33.64 -42.61
CA GLU A 32 -28.35 -33.28 -41.72
C GLU A 32 -27.92 -33.56 -40.28
N LEU A 33 -28.11 -32.59 -39.36
CA LEU A 33 -27.82 -32.77 -37.95
C LEU A 33 -28.87 -33.69 -37.31
N ASP A 34 -28.43 -34.70 -36.57
CA ASP A 34 -29.34 -35.53 -35.79
C ASP A 34 -29.78 -34.79 -34.51
N THR A 35 -30.97 -34.19 -34.58
CA THR A 35 -31.59 -33.44 -33.49
C THR A 35 -31.99 -34.32 -32.29
N THR A 36 -31.84 -35.64 -32.37
CA THR A 36 -32.07 -36.55 -31.24
C THR A 36 -30.85 -36.75 -30.34
N VAL A 37 -29.64 -36.53 -30.86
CA VAL A 37 -28.36 -36.71 -30.12
C VAL A 37 -27.51 -35.45 -30.03
N GLY A 38 -27.86 -34.39 -30.76
CA GLY A 38 -27.14 -33.11 -30.70
C GLY A 38 -25.77 -33.22 -31.39
N LEU A 39 -24.89 -32.25 -31.11
CA LEU A 39 -23.52 -32.27 -31.60
C LEU A 39 -22.64 -33.13 -30.68
N ASP A 40 -22.58 -34.42 -30.99
CA ASP A 40 -21.81 -35.41 -30.23
C ASP A 40 -20.31 -35.34 -30.60
N LEU A 41 -19.53 -34.64 -29.78
CA LEU A 41 -18.06 -34.52 -29.89
C LEU A 41 -17.33 -35.48 -28.94
N THR A 42 -17.91 -36.65 -28.66
CA THR A 42 -17.22 -37.75 -27.95
C THR A 42 -16.25 -38.51 -28.85
N LYS A 43 -16.33 -38.31 -30.17
CA LYS A 43 -15.39 -38.86 -31.15
C LYS A 43 -14.36 -37.84 -31.58
N LYS A 44 -13.19 -38.34 -31.97
CA LYS A 44 -12.05 -37.51 -32.37
C LYS A 44 -12.38 -36.72 -33.64
N VAL A 45 -12.26 -35.40 -33.55
CA VAL A 45 -12.37 -34.50 -34.70
C VAL A 45 -11.01 -34.45 -35.42
N GLU A 46 -10.96 -34.97 -36.64
CA GLU A 46 -9.73 -34.98 -37.47
C GLU A 46 -9.86 -34.15 -38.76
N GLY A 47 -11.06 -33.66 -39.09
CA GLY A 47 -11.35 -32.87 -40.29
C GLY A 47 -12.54 -31.93 -40.10
N GLU A 48 -12.87 -31.17 -41.15
CA GLU A 48 -13.99 -30.24 -41.16
C GLU A 48 -15.31 -30.96 -41.53
N ILE A 49 -16.33 -30.75 -40.72
CA ILE A 49 -17.69 -31.27 -40.94
C ILE A 49 -18.65 -30.08 -40.97
N VAL A 50 -19.49 -30.00 -42.00
CA VAL A 50 -20.48 -28.93 -42.17
C VAL A 50 -21.88 -29.52 -42.14
N TYR A 51 -22.73 -28.98 -41.28
CA TYR A 51 -24.15 -29.28 -41.19
C TYR A 51 -24.97 -28.07 -41.67
N THR A 52 -26.05 -28.32 -42.39
CA THR A 52 -27.05 -27.30 -42.73
C THR A 52 -28.26 -27.42 -41.82
N THR A 53 -28.79 -26.29 -41.36
CA THR A 53 -30.02 -26.25 -40.58
C THR A 53 -31.24 -26.03 -41.48
N ASP A 54 -32.43 -26.41 -40.98
CA ASP A 54 -33.70 -26.28 -41.71
C ASP A 54 -34.03 -24.83 -42.11
N GLU A 55 -33.45 -23.84 -41.42
CA GLU A 55 -33.63 -22.41 -41.68
C GLU A 55 -32.56 -21.80 -42.60
N GLY A 56 -31.64 -22.60 -43.14
CA GLY A 56 -30.60 -22.16 -44.08
C GLY A 56 -29.32 -21.65 -43.43
N GLY A 57 -29.16 -21.84 -42.11
CA GLY A 57 -27.92 -21.63 -41.39
C GLY A 57 -26.92 -22.78 -41.54
N THR A 58 -25.71 -22.59 -41.01
CA THR A 58 -24.67 -23.62 -41.04
C THR A 58 -23.99 -23.81 -39.70
N ILE A 59 -23.64 -25.06 -39.40
CA ILE A 59 -22.82 -25.44 -38.26
C ILE A 59 -21.55 -26.10 -38.80
N THR A 60 -20.38 -25.56 -38.46
CA THR A 60 -19.10 -26.10 -38.91
C THR A 60 -18.31 -26.60 -37.70
N VAL A 61 -17.87 -27.85 -37.72
CA VAL A 61 -17.01 -28.46 -36.70
C VAL A 61 -15.67 -28.75 -37.32
N ALA A 62 -14.60 -28.20 -36.75
CA ALA A 62 -13.25 -28.39 -37.23
C ALA A 62 -12.26 -28.50 -36.07
N LYS A 63 -11.07 -29.03 -36.35
CA LYS A 63 -9.93 -28.98 -35.43
C LYS A 63 -8.98 -27.85 -35.86
N ASP A 64 -8.57 -27.05 -34.90
CA ASP A 64 -7.60 -25.97 -35.02
C ASP A 64 -6.50 -26.20 -33.97
N ASP A 65 -5.23 -26.08 -34.38
CA ASP A 65 -4.10 -26.40 -33.49
C ASP A 65 -3.96 -25.40 -32.33
N ASP A 66 -4.42 -24.15 -32.50
CA ASP A 66 -4.34 -23.08 -31.50
C ASP A 66 -5.65 -22.93 -30.70
N LYS A 67 -6.78 -23.30 -31.31
CA LYS A 67 -8.13 -23.14 -30.74
C LYS A 67 -8.79 -24.44 -30.29
N GLY A 68 -8.14 -25.58 -30.49
CA GLY A 68 -8.70 -26.89 -30.13
C GLY A 68 -9.82 -27.29 -31.10
N VAL A 69 -10.92 -27.81 -30.58
CA VAL A 69 -12.10 -28.06 -31.44
C VAL A 69 -12.88 -26.77 -31.59
N VAL A 70 -13.14 -26.37 -32.83
CA VAL A 70 -13.87 -25.16 -33.17
C VAL A 70 -15.24 -25.53 -33.71
N VAL A 71 -16.29 -25.04 -33.06
CA VAL A 71 -17.68 -25.12 -33.52
C VAL A 71 -18.11 -23.73 -33.95
N THR A 72 -18.36 -23.53 -35.25
CA THR A 72 -18.88 -22.25 -35.77
C THR A 72 -20.38 -22.39 -36.01
N LEU A 73 -21.17 -21.55 -35.34
CA LEU A 73 -22.60 -21.38 -35.58
C LEU A 73 -22.79 -20.13 -36.46
N ASP A 74 -23.41 -20.28 -37.63
CA ASP A 74 -23.73 -19.16 -38.52
C ASP A 74 -25.21 -19.17 -38.88
N ASN A 75 -25.97 -18.26 -38.28
CA ASN A 75 -27.44 -18.18 -38.36
C ASN A 75 -28.12 -19.54 -38.14
N ALA A 76 -27.60 -20.30 -37.17
CA ALA A 76 -27.88 -21.70 -37.00
C ALA A 76 -28.48 -21.99 -35.63
N ASP A 77 -29.62 -22.68 -35.65
CA ASP A 77 -30.28 -23.17 -34.46
C ASP A 77 -30.06 -24.67 -34.29
N VAL A 78 -29.72 -25.08 -33.07
CA VAL A 78 -29.64 -26.47 -32.62
C VAL A 78 -30.80 -26.71 -31.65
N TYR A 79 -31.86 -27.34 -32.15
CA TYR A 79 -32.98 -27.78 -31.33
C TYR A 79 -32.90 -29.28 -31.08
N MET A 80 -32.86 -29.67 -29.80
CA MET A 80 -32.92 -31.06 -29.40
C MET A 80 -34.36 -31.50 -29.13
N SER A 81 -34.77 -32.65 -29.64
CA SER A 81 -36.12 -33.17 -29.42
C SER A 81 -36.30 -33.89 -28.08
N VAL A 82 -35.19 -34.19 -27.37
CA VAL A 82 -35.15 -35.04 -26.17
C VAL A 82 -34.71 -34.21 -24.97
N ASP A 83 -35.36 -34.40 -23.82
CA ASP A 83 -35.20 -33.53 -22.64
C ASP A 83 -33.90 -33.76 -21.85
N ASP A 84 -33.10 -34.78 -22.19
CA ASP A 84 -31.91 -35.23 -21.43
C ASP A 84 -30.59 -35.16 -22.19
N VAL A 85 -30.54 -34.54 -23.38
CA VAL A 85 -29.33 -34.50 -24.21
C VAL A 85 -28.79 -33.06 -24.32
N PRO A 86 -27.48 -32.84 -24.14
CA PRO A 86 -26.86 -31.53 -24.34
C PRO A 86 -26.71 -31.19 -25.84
N CYS A 87 -26.85 -29.92 -26.20
CA CYS A 87 -26.68 -29.47 -27.59
C CYS A 87 -25.26 -29.73 -28.10
N ILE A 88 -24.26 -29.54 -27.24
CA ILE A 88 -22.85 -29.89 -27.52
C ILE A 88 -22.34 -30.76 -26.36
N ASN A 89 -21.96 -32.00 -26.68
CA ASN A 89 -21.35 -32.93 -25.75
C ASN A 89 -19.86 -33.10 -26.06
N TYR A 90 -18.96 -32.62 -25.19
CA TYR A 90 -17.52 -32.58 -25.46
C TYR A 90 -16.73 -33.53 -24.57
N ASP A 91 -15.94 -34.41 -25.17
CA ASP A 91 -15.00 -35.30 -24.48
C ASP A 91 -13.55 -34.83 -24.68
N SER A 92 -12.97 -34.25 -23.63
CA SER A 92 -11.58 -33.78 -23.62
C SER A 92 -10.55 -34.87 -23.68
N THR A 93 -10.86 -36.08 -23.22
CA THR A 93 -9.92 -37.21 -23.29
C THR A 93 -9.62 -37.60 -24.75
N VAL A 94 -10.53 -37.25 -25.66
CA VAL A 94 -10.43 -37.53 -27.09
C VAL A 94 -10.02 -36.30 -27.89
N ASN A 95 -10.56 -35.13 -27.55
CA ASN A 95 -10.43 -33.92 -28.37
C ASN A 95 -9.48 -32.85 -27.81
N GLY A 96 -8.98 -33.03 -26.59
CA GLY A 96 -8.09 -32.12 -25.88
C GLY A 96 -8.82 -31.17 -24.94
N ASP A 97 -8.09 -30.24 -24.33
CA ASP A 97 -8.62 -29.43 -23.22
C ASP A 97 -9.14 -28.05 -23.69
N LYS A 98 -9.48 -27.89 -24.98
CA LYS A 98 -9.94 -26.61 -25.53
C LYS A 98 -11.08 -26.78 -26.52
N LEU A 99 -12.18 -26.08 -26.23
CA LEU A 99 -13.37 -25.98 -27.08
C LEU A 99 -13.64 -24.50 -27.36
N THR A 100 -13.66 -24.12 -28.64
CA THR A 100 -14.02 -22.77 -29.07
C THR A 100 -15.33 -22.80 -29.86
N ILE A 101 -16.27 -21.96 -29.47
CA ILE A 101 -17.56 -21.78 -30.13
C ILE A 101 -17.59 -20.37 -30.70
N VAL A 102 -17.70 -20.28 -32.03
CA VAL A 102 -17.75 -19.02 -32.77
C VAL A 102 -19.18 -18.77 -33.23
N VAL A 103 -19.80 -17.70 -32.73
CA VAL A 103 -21.19 -17.33 -33.04
C VAL A 103 -21.23 -16.20 -34.06
N LYS A 104 -21.92 -16.43 -35.17
CA LYS A 104 -22.15 -15.46 -36.25
C LYS A 104 -23.64 -15.35 -36.56
N GLY A 105 -24.15 -14.13 -36.58
CA GLY A 105 -25.59 -13.89 -36.75
C GLY A 105 -26.42 -14.39 -35.55
N ASP A 106 -27.69 -14.72 -35.79
CA ASP A 106 -28.62 -15.12 -34.74
C ASP A 106 -28.63 -16.64 -34.61
N CYS A 107 -28.22 -17.18 -33.46
CA CYS A 107 -28.11 -18.61 -33.20
C CYS A 107 -28.84 -19.00 -31.91
N ALA A 108 -29.35 -20.22 -31.87
CA ALA A 108 -29.92 -20.80 -30.65
C ALA A 108 -29.37 -22.20 -30.35
N LEU A 109 -29.13 -22.49 -29.06
CA LEU A 109 -28.89 -23.84 -28.53
C LEU A 109 -29.99 -24.17 -27.54
N ASN A 110 -30.89 -25.08 -27.92
CA ASN A 110 -32.05 -25.43 -27.09
C ASN A 110 -32.09 -26.95 -26.86
N GLY A 111 -31.77 -27.36 -25.63
CA GLY A 111 -31.64 -28.76 -25.23
C GLY A 111 -31.76 -28.96 -23.73
N ALA A 112 -31.28 -30.08 -23.21
CA ALA A 112 -31.21 -30.27 -21.75
C ALA A 112 -30.20 -29.29 -21.13
N THR A 113 -29.11 -29.07 -21.84
CA THR A 113 -27.99 -28.19 -21.54
C THR A 113 -27.44 -27.65 -22.84
N GLY A 114 -26.95 -26.41 -22.88
CA GLY A 114 -26.28 -25.90 -24.07
C GLY A 114 -24.94 -26.62 -24.32
N ILE A 115 -24.02 -26.55 -23.36
CA ILE A 115 -22.66 -27.09 -23.47
C ILE A 115 -22.32 -27.93 -22.23
N MET A 116 -22.01 -29.20 -22.46
CA MET A 116 -21.57 -30.12 -21.42
C MET A 116 -20.18 -30.69 -21.76
N THR A 117 -19.30 -30.70 -20.76
CA THR A 117 -17.98 -31.34 -20.83
C THR A 117 -17.93 -32.57 -19.92
N ASP A 118 -16.98 -33.46 -20.18
CA ASP A 118 -16.72 -34.61 -19.32
C ASP A 118 -16.14 -34.23 -17.94
N ASP A 119 -16.28 -35.11 -16.94
CA ASP A 119 -15.84 -34.86 -15.56
C ASP A 119 -14.31 -34.65 -15.41
N ALA A 120 -13.50 -35.05 -16.41
CA ALA A 120 -12.05 -34.87 -16.39
C ALA A 120 -11.60 -33.55 -17.05
N PHE A 121 -12.53 -32.76 -17.60
CA PHE A 121 -12.24 -31.47 -18.23
C PHE A 121 -11.58 -30.52 -17.22
N ASN A 122 -10.39 -30.02 -17.55
CA ASN A 122 -9.66 -29.01 -16.75
C ASN A 122 -9.16 -27.87 -17.65
N GLY A 123 -9.92 -27.64 -18.72
CA GLY A 123 -9.52 -26.89 -19.90
C GLY A 123 -10.15 -25.52 -20.02
N THR A 124 -10.24 -25.02 -21.25
CA THR A 124 -10.87 -23.75 -21.59
C THR A 124 -12.02 -23.92 -22.56
N ILE A 125 -13.17 -23.32 -22.24
CA ILE A 125 -14.27 -23.10 -23.19
C ILE A 125 -14.23 -21.63 -23.60
N GLU A 126 -14.16 -21.36 -24.90
CA GLU A 126 -14.22 -20.01 -25.46
C GLU A 126 -15.52 -19.83 -26.23
N LEU A 127 -16.40 -18.95 -25.73
CA LEU A 127 -17.53 -18.42 -26.48
C LEU A 127 -17.10 -17.09 -27.09
N THR A 128 -17.12 -17.00 -28.42
CA THR A 128 -16.66 -15.82 -29.13
C THR A 128 -17.46 -15.52 -30.38
N GLY A 129 -17.31 -14.32 -30.94
CA GLY A 129 -17.94 -13.91 -32.19
C GLY A 129 -18.57 -12.53 -32.07
N ASP A 130 -19.34 -12.15 -33.08
CA ASP A 130 -20.09 -10.89 -33.16
C ASP A 130 -21.61 -11.11 -33.22
N GLY A 131 -22.04 -12.38 -33.17
CA GLY A 131 -23.44 -12.77 -33.23
C GLY A 131 -24.20 -12.69 -31.89
N TYR A 132 -25.46 -13.12 -31.95
CA TYR A 132 -26.35 -13.32 -30.82
C TYR A 132 -26.53 -14.82 -30.58
N LEU A 133 -26.33 -15.27 -29.34
CA LEU A 133 -26.57 -16.65 -28.93
C LEU A 133 -27.64 -16.72 -27.85
N PHE A 134 -28.71 -17.43 -28.12
CA PHE A 134 -29.71 -17.82 -27.12
C PHE A 134 -29.48 -19.27 -26.69
N MET A 135 -29.18 -19.50 -25.42
CA MET A 135 -29.03 -20.82 -24.82
C MET A 135 -30.21 -21.06 -23.89
N ARG A 136 -30.84 -22.24 -24.01
CA ARG A 136 -31.91 -22.65 -23.12
C ARG A 136 -31.73 -24.08 -22.64
N GLY A 137 -31.52 -24.24 -21.34
CA GLY A 137 -31.54 -25.51 -20.63
C GLY A 137 -32.97 -25.86 -20.23
N ARG A 138 -33.50 -26.98 -20.75
CA ARG A 138 -34.83 -27.50 -20.40
C ARG A 138 -34.83 -28.41 -19.17
N ASN A 139 -33.65 -28.77 -18.65
CA ASN A 139 -33.51 -29.57 -17.45
C ASN A 139 -33.21 -28.67 -16.25
N ASP A 140 -34.08 -28.72 -15.24
CA ASP A 140 -34.02 -27.84 -14.06
C ASP A 140 -32.80 -28.11 -13.15
N ASP A 141 -32.06 -29.20 -13.36
CA ASP A 141 -30.90 -29.58 -12.54
C ASP A 141 -29.54 -29.27 -13.21
N VAL A 142 -29.50 -28.64 -14.40
CA VAL A 142 -28.25 -28.48 -15.16
C VAL A 142 -28.01 -27.02 -15.60
N ALA A 143 -26.75 -26.59 -15.54
CA ALA A 143 -26.32 -25.28 -16.06
C ALA A 143 -26.28 -25.29 -17.59
N ASP A 144 -26.42 -24.13 -18.23
CA ASP A 144 -26.23 -23.99 -19.69
C ASP A 144 -24.79 -24.30 -20.11
N ILE A 145 -23.83 -24.00 -19.23
CA ILE A 145 -22.44 -24.40 -19.39
C ILE A 145 -21.98 -25.12 -18.12
N THR A 146 -21.70 -26.41 -18.25
CA THR A 146 -21.13 -27.21 -17.16
C THR A 146 -19.68 -27.57 -17.49
N ALA A 147 -18.75 -26.88 -16.83
CA ALA A 147 -17.31 -27.01 -17.02
C ALA A 147 -16.59 -27.02 -15.66
N LYS A 148 -16.78 -28.10 -14.90
CA LYS A 148 -16.17 -28.25 -13.56
C LYS A 148 -14.64 -28.22 -13.70
N ASN A 149 -13.95 -27.49 -12.82
CA ASN A 149 -12.49 -27.29 -12.86
C ASN A 149 -11.97 -26.57 -14.12
N ALA A 150 -12.80 -25.83 -14.85
CA ALA A 150 -12.37 -25.16 -16.08
C ALA A 150 -12.54 -23.64 -16.08
N THR A 151 -11.94 -23.02 -17.09
CA THR A 151 -12.10 -21.59 -17.39
C THR A 151 -13.08 -21.41 -18.54
N VAL A 152 -14.10 -20.59 -18.35
CA VAL A 152 -15.03 -20.16 -19.41
C VAL A 152 -14.71 -18.72 -19.79
N ASN A 153 -14.37 -18.49 -21.06
CA ASN A 153 -14.12 -17.17 -21.62
C ASN A 153 -15.26 -16.80 -22.56
N ILE A 154 -15.93 -15.69 -22.32
CA ILE A 154 -16.97 -15.12 -23.19
C ILE A 154 -16.43 -13.80 -23.76
N SER A 155 -16.40 -13.66 -25.08
CA SER A 155 -15.81 -12.48 -25.71
C SER A 155 -16.45 -12.05 -27.03
N GLY A 156 -16.80 -10.77 -27.17
CA GLY A 156 -17.53 -10.27 -28.35
C GLY A 156 -18.98 -10.79 -28.42
N GLY A 157 -19.88 -10.05 -29.06
CA GLY A 157 -21.26 -10.50 -29.29
C GLY A 157 -22.20 -10.38 -28.08
N GLN A 158 -23.38 -11.01 -28.19
CA GLN A 158 -24.45 -10.96 -27.19
C GLN A 158 -24.90 -12.39 -26.82
N TYR A 159 -24.97 -12.69 -25.53
CA TYR A 159 -25.33 -14.04 -25.05
C TYR A 159 -26.47 -13.97 -24.05
N TYR A 160 -27.52 -14.74 -24.30
CA TYR A 160 -28.67 -14.90 -23.42
C TYR A 160 -28.73 -16.36 -22.96
N LEU A 161 -28.56 -16.58 -21.67
CA LEU A 161 -28.50 -17.91 -21.05
C LEU A 161 -29.72 -18.09 -20.13
N GLU A 162 -30.67 -18.93 -20.56
CA GLU A 162 -31.90 -19.28 -19.86
C GLU A 162 -31.77 -20.68 -19.25
N ALA A 163 -31.37 -20.79 -17.98
CA ALA A 163 -31.21 -22.09 -17.29
C ALA A 163 -31.31 -21.96 -15.76
N ALA A 164 -31.42 -23.10 -15.07
CA ALA A 164 -31.52 -23.14 -13.62
C ALA A 164 -30.24 -22.68 -12.87
N HIS A 165 -29.05 -22.80 -13.49
CA HIS A 165 -27.77 -22.51 -12.84
C HIS A 165 -26.82 -21.62 -13.70
N GLY A 166 -27.23 -21.19 -14.90
CA GLY A 166 -26.41 -20.35 -15.80
C GLY A 166 -25.09 -21.02 -16.22
N ILE A 167 -23.98 -20.72 -15.53
CA ILE A 167 -22.65 -21.30 -15.77
C ILE A 167 -22.10 -21.86 -14.45
N ILE A 168 -21.57 -23.07 -14.51
CA ILE A 168 -20.81 -23.70 -13.43
C ILE A 168 -19.37 -23.93 -13.91
N ALA A 169 -18.43 -23.13 -13.39
CA ALA A 169 -17.01 -23.20 -13.73
C ALA A 169 -16.11 -22.83 -12.53
N ASP A 170 -14.80 -23.04 -12.65
CA ASP A 170 -13.84 -22.53 -11.65
C ASP A 170 -13.57 -21.04 -11.88
N LYS A 171 -13.42 -20.65 -13.15
CA LYS A 171 -13.20 -19.26 -13.56
C LYS A 171 -14.09 -18.86 -14.71
N VAL A 172 -14.63 -17.64 -14.67
CA VAL A 172 -15.40 -17.05 -15.76
C VAL A 172 -14.82 -15.69 -16.12
N ASN A 173 -14.41 -15.50 -17.37
CA ASN A 173 -13.94 -14.22 -17.91
C ASN A 173 -14.93 -13.73 -18.98
N ILE A 174 -15.39 -12.49 -18.87
CA ILE A 174 -16.31 -11.88 -19.83
C ILE A 174 -15.69 -10.58 -20.34
N SER A 175 -15.49 -10.44 -21.65
CA SER A 175 -14.86 -9.24 -22.24
C SER A 175 -15.51 -8.78 -23.54
N ASP A 176 -15.76 -7.47 -23.69
CA ASP A 176 -16.33 -6.90 -24.92
C ASP A 176 -17.68 -7.55 -25.32
N SER A 177 -18.49 -7.96 -24.34
CA SER A 177 -19.75 -8.69 -24.55
C SER A 177 -20.91 -8.09 -23.77
N MET A 178 -22.14 -8.38 -24.22
CA MET A 178 -23.33 -8.27 -23.38
C MET A 178 -23.79 -9.68 -23.02
N VAL A 179 -23.97 -9.96 -21.73
CA VAL A 179 -24.39 -11.28 -21.25
C VAL A 179 -25.61 -11.13 -20.34
N VAL A 180 -26.64 -11.94 -20.60
CA VAL A 180 -27.85 -12.01 -19.78
C VAL A 180 -27.98 -13.43 -19.24
N PHE A 181 -28.06 -13.57 -17.93
CA PHE A 181 -28.42 -14.80 -17.24
C PHE A 181 -29.85 -14.66 -16.74
N ASP A 182 -30.71 -15.57 -17.16
CA ASP A 182 -32.13 -15.61 -16.80
C ASP A 182 -32.43 -16.96 -16.12
N VAL A 183 -32.49 -16.93 -14.79
CA VAL A 183 -32.48 -18.08 -13.89
C VAL A 183 -33.84 -18.25 -13.21
N TYR A 184 -34.63 -19.23 -13.67
CA TYR A 184 -36.03 -19.45 -13.31
C TYR A 184 -36.28 -20.48 -12.17
N TYR A 185 -37.54 -20.48 -11.66
CA TYR A 185 -37.98 -20.99 -10.34
C TYR A 185 -38.36 -22.49 -10.25
N ASP A 186 -38.37 -23.29 -11.32
CA ASP A 186 -39.00 -24.64 -11.29
C ASP A 186 -38.14 -25.79 -10.72
N ALA A 187 -36.93 -25.53 -10.22
CA ALA A 187 -36.07 -26.51 -9.55
C ALA A 187 -36.59 -26.90 -8.14
N ILE A 188 -37.65 -27.71 -8.10
CA ILE A 188 -38.21 -28.27 -6.87
C ILE A 188 -37.28 -29.39 -6.36
N ALA A 189 -36.54 -29.10 -5.29
CA ALA A 189 -35.93 -30.05 -4.34
C ALA A 189 -34.49 -30.55 -4.57
N SER A 190 -33.65 -29.80 -5.29
CA SER A 190 -32.19 -29.94 -5.17
C SER A 190 -31.68 -29.22 -3.91
N LYS A 191 -30.76 -29.86 -3.17
CA LYS A 191 -30.13 -29.28 -1.95
C LYS A 191 -28.97 -28.33 -2.27
N ASP A 192 -28.65 -28.17 -3.55
CA ASP A 192 -27.45 -27.50 -4.05
C ASP A 192 -27.86 -26.31 -4.97
N ASN A 193 -28.84 -25.52 -4.53
CA ASN A 193 -29.40 -24.37 -5.26
C ASN A 193 -28.46 -23.16 -5.24
N ASP A 194 -27.43 -23.19 -6.08
CA ASP A 194 -26.53 -22.06 -6.30
C ASP A 194 -26.83 -21.44 -7.67
N GLY A 195 -27.01 -20.12 -7.77
CA GLY A 195 -27.25 -19.43 -9.06
C GLY A 195 -26.02 -19.44 -10.00
N PHE A 196 -25.67 -18.29 -10.59
CA PHE A 196 -24.43 -18.16 -11.37
C PHE A 196 -23.20 -18.43 -10.47
N LYS A 197 -22.58 -19.60 -10.64
CA LYS A 197 -21.53 -20.08 -9.73
C LYS A 197 -20.19 -20.21 -10.45
N ALA A 198 -19.26 -19.34 -10.05
CA ALA A 198 -17.86 -19.48 -10.41
C ALA A 198 -17.06 -19.68 -9.11
N ILE A 199 -16.63 -20.92 -8.86
CA ILE A 199 -16.09 -21.34 -7.56
C ILE A 199 -14.85 -20.52 -7.16
N GLY A 200 -14.02 -20.09 -8.12
CA GLY A 200 -12.81 -19.32 -7.88
C GLY A 200 -12.90 -17.83 -8.23
N GLU A 201 -13.13 -17.48 -9.50
CA GLU A 201 -13.02 -16.08 -9.94
C GLU A 201 -13.99 -15.73 -11.08
N ILE A 202 -14.64 -14.58 -10.98
CA ILE A 202 -15.38 -13.93 -12.06
C ILE A 202 -14.65 -12.65 -12.43
N LYS A 203 -14.28 -12.51 -13.70
CA LYS A 203 -13.69 -11.29 -14.23
C LYS A 203 -14.54 -10.72 -15.36
N VAL A 204 -14.91 -9.45 -15.25
CA VAL A 204 -15.69 -8.75 -16.28
C VAL A 204 -14.91 -7.51 -16.74
N ALA A 205 -14.75 -7.36 -18.05
CA ALA A 205 -13.98 -6.28 -18.66
C ALA A 205 -14.73 -5.67 -19.86
N ASN A 206 -15.04 -4.37 -19.84
CA ASN A 206 -15.71 -3.68 -20.97
C ASN A 206 -16.99 -4.42 -21.47
N SER A 207 -17.77 -4.96 -20.53
CA SER A 207 -18.93 -5.80 -20.79
C SER A 207 -20.09 -5.45 -19.87
N ASP A 208 -21.32 -5.68 -20.34
CA ASP A 208 -22.52 -5.54 -19.54
C ASP A 208 -23.08 -6.93 -19.20
N VAL A 209 -23.20 -7.24 -17.91
CA VAL A 209 -23.73 -8.52 -17.42
C VAL A 209 -25.00 -8.30 -16.62
N TYR A 210 -26.09 -8.95 -17.01
CA TYR A 210 -27.38 -8.89 -16.32
C TYR A 210 -27.72 -10.27 -15.77
N ILE A 211 -28.15 -10.35 -14.51
CA ILE A 211 -28.51 -11.59 -13.83
C ILE A 211 -29.90 -11.44 -13.22
N TYR A 212 -30.88 -12.05 -13.87
CA TYR A 212 -32.24 -12.17 -13.38
C TYR A 212 -32.39 -13.55 -12.75
N SER A 213 -32.42 -13.64 -11.42
CA SER A 213 -32.58 -14.88 -10.68
C SER A 213 -33.74 -14.83 -9.71
N TYR A 214 -34.59 -15.86 -9.77
CA TYR A 214 -35.64 -16.10 -8.78
C TYR A 214 -35.13 -16.93 -7.57
N ILE A 215 -33.88 -17.39 -7.62
CA ILE A 215 -33.23 -18.24 -6.60
C ILE A 215 -32.02 -17.48 -6.00
N ALA A 216 -31.75 -17.71 -4.71
CA ALA A 216 -30.69 -17.04 -3.98
C ALA A 216 -29.66 -18.05 -3.44
N PRO A 217 -28.33 -17.82 -3.58
CA PRO A 217 -27.71 -16.63 -4.17
C PRO A 217 -27.72 -16.65 -5.71
N SER A 218 -27.85 -15.47 -6.34
CA SER A 218 -27.73 -15.29 -7.80
C SER A 218 -26.29 -15.31 -8.28
N ILE A 219 -25.33 -14.89 -7.44
CA ILE A 219 -23.89 -15.01 -7.70
C ILE A 219 -23.22 -15.63 -6.48
N GLU A 220 -22.40 -16.65 -6.72
CA GLU A 220 -21.47 -17.18 -5.73
C GLU A 220 -20.07 -17.25 -6.33
N SER A 221 -19.12 -16.52 -5.73
CA SER A 221 -17.71 -16.59 -6.12
C SER A 221 -16.76 -16.20 -4.99
N ASP A 222 -15.55 -16.76 -5.01
CA ASP A 222 -14.47 -16.33 -4.14
C ASP A 222 -14.05 -14.88 -4.48
N ASN A 223 -13.97 -14.50 -5.76
CA ASN A 223 -13.64 -13.14 -6.20
C ASN A 223 -14.47 -12.64 -7.38
N LEU A 224 -15.02 -11.43 -7.28
CA LEU A 224 -15.54 -10.67 -8.43
C LEU A 224 -14.60 -9.50 -8.76
N ILE A 225 -14.08 -9.50 -9.99
CA ILE A 225 -13.13 -8.51 -10.50
C ILE A 225 -13.75 -7.77 -11.68
N LEU A 226 -13.99 -6.48 -11.51
CA LEU A 226 -14.54 -5.62 -12.56
C LEU A 226 -13.47 -4.65 -13.04
N THR A 227 -13.26 -4.60 -14.35
CA THR A 227 -12.23 -3.76 -14.98
C THR A 227 -12.77 -3.02 -16.19
N ASN A 228 -12.21 -1.84 -16.50
CA ASN A 228 -12.67 -1.00 -17.63
C ASN A 228 -14.17 -0.67 -17.50
N ASN A 229 -14.87 -0.27 -18.57
CA ASN A 229 -16.31 0.05 -18.52
C ASN A 229 -17.24 -1.18 -18.31
N ALA A 230 -16.86 -2.14 -17.46
CA ALA A 230 -17.68 -3.29 -17.12
C ALA A 230 -18.82 -2.93 -16.16
N SER A 231 -19.98 -3.55 -16.36
CA SER A 231 -21.13 -3.48 -15.45
C SER A 231 -21.66 -4.89 -15.14
N VAL A 232 -22.10 -5.11 -13.89
CA VAL A 232 -22.77 -6.34 -13.46
C VAL A 232 -24.01 -5.97 -12.66
N THR A 233 -25.18 -6.40 -13.11
CA THR A 233 -26.49 -6.13 -12.55
C THR A 233 -27.12 -7.45 -12.09
N SER A 234 -27.64 -7.51 -10.86
CA SER A 234 -28.37 -8.69 -10.36
C SER A 234 -29.56 -8.30 -9.51
N ASN A 235 -30.68 -9.02 -9.64
CA ASN A 235 -31.91 -8.80 -8.87
C ASN A 235 -32.03 -9.63 -7.57
N ASN A 236 -31.01 -10.42 -7.20
CA ASN A 236 -31.05 -11.33 -6.02
C ASN A 236 -29.70 -11.37 -5.27
N MET A 237 -29.57 -12.20 -4.21
CA MET A 237 -28.41 -12.21 -3.31
C MET A 237 -27.08 -12.52 -4.02
N VAL A 238 -26.08 -11.65 -3.83
CA VAL A 238 -24.70 -11.85 -4.30
C VAL A 238 -23.82 -12.21 -3.09
N ASN A 239 -23.14 -13.36 -3.15
CA ASN A 239 -22.26 -13.87 -2.11
C ASN A 239 -20.80 -13.86 -2.59
N LEU A 240 -19.98 -13.01 -1.98
CA LEU A 240 -18.57 -12.83 -2.35
C LEU A 240 -17.65 -12.92 -1.14
N ARG A 241 -16.51 -13.62 -1.31
CA ARG A 241 -15.42 -13.56 -0.33
C ARG A 241 -14.47 -12.37 -0.57
N GLY A 242 -14.35 -11.93 -1.82
CA GLY A 242 -13.57 -10.76 -2.24
C GLY A 242 -14.24 -10.00 -3.38
N LEU A 243 -14.14 -8.66 -3.35
CA LEU A 243 -14.63 -7.77 -4.39
C LEU A 243 -13.53 -6.75 -4.75
N VAL A 244 -13.21 -6.65 -6.04
CA VAL A 244 -12.27 -5.68 -6.59
C VAL A 244 -12.91 -4.99 -7.79
N VAL A 245 -13.07 -3.66 -7.71
CA VAL A 245 -13.63 -2.85 -8.81
C VAL A 245 -12.59 -1.80 -9.22
N ASN A 246 -12.02 -1.93 -10.42
CA ASN A 246 -10.92 -1.10 -10.90
C ASN A 246 -11.27 -0.38 -12.21
N GLY A 247 -11.44 0.95 -12.15
CA GLY A 247 -11.76 1.75 -13.34
C GLY A 247 -13.11 1.42 -14.00
N ALA A 248 -13.96 0.68 -13.28
CA ALA A 248 -15.27 0.22 -13.73
C ALA A 248 -16.40 0.93 -12.97
N GLN A 249 -17.52 1.14 -13.68
CA GLN A 249 -18.76 1.57 -13.06
C GLN A 249 -19.53 0.30 -12.69
N LEU A 250 -19.42 -0.12 -11.43
CA LEU A 250 -20.37 -1.08 -10.90
C LEU A 250 -21.71 -0.34 -10.69
N ASN A 251 -22.46 -0.20 -11.79
CA ASN A 251 -23.91 -0.11 -11.73
C ASN A 251 -24.39 -1.51 -11.37
N ALA A 252 -24.14 -1.93 -10.13
CA ALA A 252 -24.97 -2.95 -9.55
C ALA A 252 -26.32 -2.27 -9.40
N LEU A 253 -27.15 -2.34 -10.43
CA LEU A 253 -28.58 -2.28 -10.25
C LEU A 253 -28.90 -3.53 -9.43
N VAL A 254 -28.67 -3.45 -8.13
CA VAL A 254 -29.34 -4.34 -7.19
C VAL A 254 -30.71 -3.70 -6.97
N CYS A 255 -31.56 -3.74 -8.00
CA CYS A 255 -32.99 -3.48 -7.81
C CYS A 255 -33.59 -4.78 -7.30
N PHE A 256 -33.85 -4.79 -6.00
CA PHE A 256 -34.54 -5.85 -5.29
C PHE A 256 -36.03 -5.72 -5.59
N SER A 257 -36.57 -6.54 -6.48
CA SER A 257 -38.03 -6.67 -6.58
C SER A 257 -38.52 -7.57 -5.44
N ASP A 258 -39.25 -6.95 -4.52
CA ASP A 258 -40.37 -7.49 -3.73
C ASP A 258 -40.06 -8.51 -2.62
N THR A 259 -38.82 -9.01 -2.47
CA THR A 259 -38.48 -9.92 -1.36
C THR A 259 -37.00 -9.87 -0.95
N ALA A 260 -36.69 -9.08 0.09
CA ALA A 260 -35.57 -9.22 1.04
C ALA A 260 -34.24 -9.84 0.52
N GLY A 261 -33.51 -9.17 -0.36
CA GLY A 261 -32.15 -9.57 -0.75
C GLY A 261 -31.06 -8.86 0.09
N VAL A 262 -29.94 -9.55 0.35
CA VAL A 262 -28.80 -9.10 1.17
C VAL A 262 -27.50 -9.36 0.40
N THR A 263 -26.63 -8.35 0.26
CA THR A 263 -25.25 -8.57 -0.25
C THR A 263 -24.33 -8.81 0.93
N ASN A 264 -23.81 -10.03 1.07
CA ASN A 264 -22.88 -10.37 2.14
C ASN A 264 -21.44 -10.36 1.61
N VAL A 265 -20.63 -9.45 2.15
CA VAL A 265 -19.18 -9.45 1.95
C VAL A 265 -18.53 -10.06 3.18
N TYR A 266 -17.88 -11.21 3.01
CA TYR A 266 -17.28 -11.98 4.10
C TYR A 266 -15.77 -11.72 4.29
N GLY A 267 -15.13 -10.98 3.38
CA GLY A 267 -13.71 -10.62 3.43
C GLY A 267 -13.44 -9.14 3.12
N ASN A 268 -12.18 -8.73 3.09
CA ASN A 268 -11.83 -7.34 2.79
C ASN A 268 -12.13 -7.01 1.32
N ALA A 269 -12.83 -5.91 1.08
CA ALA A 269 -13.17 -5.40 -0.24
C ALA A 269 -12.42 -4.12 -0.53
N VAL A 270 -12.10 -3.90 -1.81
CA VAL A 270 -11.35 -2.73 -2.28
C VAL A 270 -12.07 -2.11 -3.46
N LEU A 271 -12.31 -0.81 -3.37
CA LEU A 271 -12.99 -0.02 -4.39
C LEU A 271 -11.99 0.98 -4.99
N ASP A 272 -11.68 0.80 -6.27
CA ASP A 272 -10.86 1.67 -7.14
C ASP A 272 -11.73 2.33 -8.26
N GLY A 273 -13.05 2.25 -8.13
CA GLY A 273 -14.04 2.74 -9.10
C GLY A 273 -15.32 3.24 -8.41
N THR A 274 -16.45 3.25 -9.13
CA THR A 274 -17.73 3.66 -8.52
C THR A 274 -18.55 2.43 -8.13
N LEU A 275 -18.97 2.38 -6.86
CA LEU A 275 -19.97 1.44 -6.36
C LEU A 275 -21.18 2.24 -5.90
N THR A 276 -22.34 1.97 -6.50
CA THR A 276 -23.62 2.56 -6.10
C THR A 276 -24.48 1.50 -5.43
N VAL A 277 -24.98 1.80 -4.22
CA VAL A 277 -25.99 1.04 -3.49
C VAL A 277 -27.31 1.81 -3.64
N GLU A 278 -28.19 1.29 -4.51
CA GLU A 278 -29.48 1.91 -4.86
C GLU A 278 -30.52 1.80 -3.72
N ASP A 279 -31.66 2.48 -3.91
CA ASP A 279 -32.79 2.46 -2.98
C ASP A 279 -33.26 1.01 -2.68
N GLU A 280 -33.59 0.73 -1.42
CA GLU A 280 -33.95 -0.61 -0.91
C GLU A 280 -32.84 -1.68 -0.96
N GLY A 281 -31.62 -1.31 -1.37
CA GLY A 281 -30.50 -2.23 -1.35
C GLY A 281 -29.94 -2.56 0.01
N SER A 282 -28.97 -3.48 0.09
CA SER A 282 -28.20 -3.72 1.32
C SER A 282 -26.77 -4.21 1.06
N LEU A 283 -25.79 -3.43 1.52
CA LEU A 283 -24.38 -3.75 1.68
C LEU A 283 -24.14 -4.19 3.13
N VAL A 284 -23.85 -5.47 3.33
CA VAL A 284 -23.54 -6.06 4.63
C VAL A 284 -22.08 -6.50 4.65
N LEU A 285 -21.26 -5.86 5.50
CA LEU A 285 -19.90 -6.32 5.77
C LEU A 285 -19.94 -7.18 7.04
N ASN A 286 -19.60 -8.46 6.91
CA ASN A 286 -19.68 -9.43 7.99
C ASN A 286 -18.30 -9.75 8.59
N TYR A 287 -18.27 -10.22 9.84
CA TYR A 287 -17.10 -10.80 10.51
C TYR A 287 -15.81 -9.95 10.49
N GLY A 288 -15.90 -8.63 10.61
CA GLY A 288 -14.72 -7.76 10.61
C GLY A 288 -14.22 -7.37 9.22
N ALA A 289 -14.98 -7.67 8.16
CA ALA A 289 -14.66 -7.26 6.80
C ALA A 289 -14.54 -5.73 6.70
N ALA A 290 -13.49 -5.25 6.02
CA ALA A 290 -13.30 -3.84 5.70
C ALA A 290 -13.54 -3.58 4.21
N LEU A 291 -14.34 -2.55 3.89
CA LEU A 291 -14.43 -1.98 2.54
C LEU A 291 -13.52 -0.75 2.47
N THR A 292 -12.44 -0.83 1.70
CA THR A 292 -11.52 0.29 1.49
C THR A 292 -11.90 1.04 0.22
N VAL A 293 -12.36 2.28 0.35
CA VAL A 293 -12.63 3.21 -0.75
C VAL A 293 -11.33 3.96 -1.04
N ARG A 294 -10.68 3.69 -2.18
CA ARG A 294 -9.39 4.29 -2.55
C ARG A 294 -9.55 5.58 -3.36
N ASN A 295 -8.43 6.16 -3.76
CA ASN A 295 -8.41 7.44 -4.45
C ASN A 295 -9.16 7.39 -5.79
N ASN A 296 -9.96 8.41 -6.10
CA ASN A 296 -10.89 8.49 -7.24
C ASN A 296 -12.06 7.49 -7.23
N ALA A 297 -12.12 6.57 -6.27
CA ALA A 297 -13.30 5.75 -6.09
C ALA A 297 -14.46 6.56 -5.50
N THR A 298 -15.67 6.15 -5.86
CA THR A 298 -16.89 6.74 -5.29
C THR A 298 -17.78 5.63 -4.74
N LEU A 299 -18.05 5.67 -3.44
CA LEU A 299 -19.11 4.86 -2.83
C LEU A 299 -20.36 5.74 -2.71
N VAL A 300 -21.43 5.38 -3.41
CA VAL A 300 -22.73 6.04 -3.33
C VAL A 300 -23.68 5.12 -2.57
N ILE A 301 -24.32 5.62 -1.51
CA ILE A 301 -25.35 4.93 -0.75
C ILE A 301 -26.61 5.78 -0.88
N ASN A 302 -27.67 5.26 -1.49
CA ASN A 302 -28.92 6.01 -1.72
C ASN A 302 -29.94 5.84 -0.57
N ASP A 303 -29.90 4.72 0.18
CA ASP A 303 -30.70 4.47 1.39
C ASP A 303 -29.82 3.95 2.55
N LEU A 304 -29.89 4.53 3.75
CA LEU A 304 -29.13 4.05 4.90
C LEU A 304 -29.61 2.71 5.48
N LYS A 305 -30.87 2.31 5.22
CA LYS A 305 -31.32 0.95 5.55
C LYS A 305 -30.51 -0.10 4.79
N ALA A 306 -29.81 0.32 3.74
CA ALA A 306 -28.89 -0.48 2.98
C ALA A 306 -27.54 -0.73 3.63
N LEU A 307 -27.28 -0.24 4.85
CA LEU A 307 -26.02 -0.49 5.53
C LEU A 307 -26.27 -1.21 6.86
N ASP A 308 -26.22 -2.55 6.86
CA ASP A 308 -26.24 -3.36 8.09
C ASP A 308 -24.82 -3.90 8.32
N ASN A 309 -24.04 -3.20 9.14
CA ASN A 309 -22.63 -3.48 9.31
C ASN A 309 -22.35 -3.85 10.76
N LYS A 310 -22.76 -5.07 11.13
CA LYS A 310 -22.78 -5.50 12.54
C LYS A 310 -21.39 -5.62 13.16
N ASP A 311 -20.35 -5.86 12.34
CA ASP A 311 -18.96 -6.04 12.81
C ASP A 311 -17.88 -5.52 11.81
N GLY A 312 -18.23 -5.00 10.63
CA GLY A 312 -17.27 -4.55 9.61
C GLY A 312 -17.01 -3.03 9.59
N ALA A 313 -16.11 -2.58 8.72
CA ALA A 313 -15.66 -1.17 8.66
C ALA A 313 -15.62 -0.61 7.23
N ILE A 314 -15.94 0.67 7.06
CA ILE A 314 -15.67 1.41 5.82
C ILE A 314 -14.43 2.28 6.06
N ILE A 315 -13.39 2.09 5.25
CA ILE A 315 -12.13 2.83 5.31
C ILE A 315 -12.09 3.76 4.10
N ASN A 316 -11.99 5.07 4.30
CA ASN A 316 -11.95 6.03 3.20
C ASN A 316 -10.54 6.56 2.94
N ASN A 317 -9.81 5.91 2.05
CA ASN A 317 -8.43 6.22 1.69
C ASN A 317 -8.37 7.14 0.45
N ASP A 318 -8.78 8.40 0.61
CA ASP A 318 -8.92 9.45 -0.44
C ASP A 318 -10.05 9.27 -1.47
N GLY A 319 -11.02 8.42 -1.17
CA GLY A 319 -12.23 8.26 -1.97
C GLY A 319 -13.34 9.25 -1.61
N LYS A 320 -14.40 9.27 -2.43
CA LYS A 320 -15.62 10.03 -2.18
C LYS A 320 -16.71 9.11 -1.66
N ILE A 321 -17.26 9.40 -0.49
CA ILE A 321 -18.46 8.73 0.01
C ILE A 321 -19.65 9.68 -0.16
N VAL A 322 -20.74 9.20 -0.74
CA VAL A 322 -21.99 9.96 -0.92
C VAL A 322 -23.12 9.21 -0.21
N VAL A 323 -23.85 9.92 0.66
CA VAL A 323 -24.95 9.37 1.49
C VAL A 323 -26.19 10.26 1.37
N PRO A 324 -27.41 9.77 1.63
CA PRO A 324 -28.64 10.53 1.41
C PRO A 324 -28.87 11.58 2.51
N HIS A 325 -29.84 12.46 2.29
CA HIS A 325 -30.26 13.44 3.29
C HIS A 325 -30.67 12.79 4.63
N GLY A 326 -30.36 13.43 5.76
CA GLY A 326 -30.76 12.95 7.09
C GLY A 326 -29.89 11.83 7.67
N THR A 327 -28.78 11.49 7.02
CA THR A 327 -27.82 10.48 7.48
C THR A 327 -27.23 10.83 8.86
N ASP A 328 -27.32 9.91 9.82
CA ASP A 328 -26.55 10.00 11.07
C ASP A 328 -25.13 9.46 10.86
N LEU A 329 -24.19 10.37 10.59
CA LEU A 329 -22.78 10.03 10.34
C LEU A 329 -22.11 9.34 11.53
N LYS A 330 -22.60 9.54 12.77
CA LYS A 330 -22.03 8.88 13.96
C LYS A 330 -22.34 7.38 14.01
N GLY A 331 -23.37 6.94 13.29
CA GLY A 331 -23.73 5.54 13.12
C GLY A 331 -23.02 4.84 11.98
N LEU A 332 -22.30 5.58 11.11
CA LEU A 332 -21.50 4.99 10.04
C LEU A 332 -20.18 4.45 10.63
N PRO A 333 -19.79 3.21 10.33
CA PRO A 333 -18.53 2.61 10.80
C PRO A 333 -17.34 3.12 9.96
N LEU A 334 -17.19 4.44 9.89
CA LEU A 334 -16.08 5.12 9.23
C LEU A 334 -14.84 4.97 10.11
N ASN A 335 -13.86 4.19 9.65
CA ASN A 335 -12.62 3.94 10.39
C ASN A 335 -11.41 4.38 9.57
N GLY A 336 -10.75 5.45 10.03
CA GLY A 336 -9.50 5.94 9.44
C GLY A 336 -9.62 6.46 8.00
N GLY A 337 -8.52 7.02 7.51
CA GLY A 337 -8.38 7.56 6.17
C GLY A 337 -8.58 9.09 6.06
N CYS A 338 -8.28 9.62 4.87
CA CYS A 338 -8.15 11.04 4.59
C CYS A 338 -9.25 11.62 3.68
N GLY A 339 -10.28 10.87 3.27
CA GLY A 339 -11.34 11.34 2.34
C GLY A 339 -12.46 12.21 2.96
N THR A 340 -13.47 12.58 2.15
CA THR A 340 -14.69 13.32 2.62
C THR A 340 -15.97 12.50 2.45
N VAL A 341 -16.99 12.86 3.23
CA VAL A 341 -18.36 12.35 3.10
C VAL A 341 -19.27 13.47 2.60
N THR A 342 -19.98 13.26 1.50
CA THR A 342 -21.00 14.17 0.99
C THR A 342 -22.39 13.66 1.38
N VAL A 343 -23.12 14.41 2.18
CA VAL A 343 -24.54 14.18 2.46
C VAL A 343 -25.36 14.95 1.43
N LEU A 344 -26.20 14.27 0.68
CA LEU A 344 -27.05 14.88 -0.34
C LEU A 344 -28.10 15.82 0.29
N GLY A 345 -28.46 16.87 -0.45
CA GLY A 345 -29.62 17.69 -0.13
C GLY A 345 -30.91 16.88 -0.14
N ASP A 346 -31.93 17.37 0.56
CA ASP A 346 -33.27 16.80 0.54
C ASP A 346 -33.80 16.81 -0.89
N LYS A 347 -34.04 15.63 -1.45
CA LYS A 347 -34.55 15.45 -2.81
C LYS A 347 -35.92 16.12 -3.03
N ASP A 348 -36.69 16.31 -1.96
CA ASP A 348 -38.03 16.88 -1.99
C ASP A 348 -38.02 18.41 -1.73
N ASP A 349 -36.86 19.00 -1.40
CA ASP A 349 -36.65 20.44 -1.25
C ASP A 349 -35.57 20.96 -2.21
N PRO A 350 -35.94 21.65 -3.31
CA PRO A 350 -34.99 22.16 -4.29
C PRO A 350 -34.07 23.27 -3.76
N THR A 351 -34.31 23.77 -2.55
CA THR A 351 -33.43 24.74 -1.87
C THR A 351 -32.40 24.08 -0.97
N SER A 352 -32.55 22.78 -0.71
CA SER A 352 -31.59 21.98 0.03
C SER A 352 -30.32 21.76 -0.81
N THR A 353 -29.16 21.85 -0.17
CA THR A 353 -27.86 21.72 -0.83
C THR A 353 -27.06 20.62 -0.17
N ASN A 354 -26.14 20.01 -0.92
CA ASN A 354 -25.24 18.99 -0.41
C ASN A 354 -24.37 19.56 0.71
N GLN A 355 -24.18 18.79 1.76
CA GLN A 355 -23.29 19.11 2.87
C GLN A 355 -22.08 18.19 2.83
N ILE A 356 -20.90 18.75 3.10
CA ILE A 356 -19.64 18.02 3.08
C ILE A 356 -19.16 17.87 4.51
N TYR A 357 -18.66 16.70 4.85
CA TYR A 357 -18.14 16.38 6.18
C TYR A 357 -16.76 15.75 6.07
N ALA A 358 -15.90 16.06 7.03
CA ALA A 358 -14.70 15.29 7.30
C ALA A 358 -15.06 13.92 7.89
N MET A 359 -14.10 12.98 7.87
CA MET A 359 -14.27 11.63 8.39
C MET A 359 -14.56 11.59 9.90
N ASP A 360 -14.21 12.63 10.65
CA ASP A 360 -14.53 12.79 12.07
C ASP A 360 -15.97 13.32 12.33
N GLY A 361 -16.74 13.56 11.26
CA GLY A 361 -18.10 14.12 11.32
C GLY A 361 -18.17 15.65 11.38
N THR A 362 -17.04 16.35 11.26
CA THR A 362 -17.01 17.82 11.21
C THR A 362 -17.59 18.32 9.88
N ALA A 363 -18.59 19.20 9.95
CA ALA A 363 -19.16 19.83 8.75
C ALA A 363 -18.16 20.82 8.13
N LEU A 364 -17.95 20.71 6.82
CA LEU A 364 -17.01 21.51 6.04
C LEU A 364 -17.75 22.45 5.09
N ARG A 365 -17.21 23.66 4.92
CA ARG A 365 -17.62 24.60 3.87
C ARG A 365 -16.70 24.47 2.67
N LEU A 366 -17.25 24.31 1.47
CA LEU A 366 -16.46 24.35 0.24
C LEU A 366 -16.04 25.79 -0.05
N VAL A 367 -14.74 26.02 -0.23
CA VAL A 367 -14.17 27.36 -0.46
C VAL A 367 -13.17 27.34 -1.62
N SER A 368 -13.17 28.42 -2.40
CA SER A 368 -12.18 28.76 -3.41
C SER A 368 -11.67 30.16 -3.07
N ILE A 369 -10.36 30.30 -2.84
CA ILE A 369 -9.77 31.47 -2.18
C ILE A 369 -8.90 32.26 -3.16
N SER A 370 -9.01 33.58 -3.14
CA SER A 370 -8.16 34.50 -3.92
C SER A 370 -7.44 35.44 -2.96
N LEU A 371 -6.10 35.48 -2.97
CA LEU A 371 -5.29 36.18 -1.95
C LEU A 371 -4.75 37.56 -2.39
N THR A 372 -5.50 38.28 -3.20
CA THR A 372 -5.05 39.56 -3.80
C THR A 372 -5.21 40.77 -2.87
N GLU A 373 -6.23 40.76 -2.01
CA GLU A 373 -6.56 41.83 -1.05
C GLU A 373 -7.11 41.22 0.24
N SER A 374 -7.16 41.99 1.33
CA SER A 374 -7.77 41.49 2.56
C SER A 374 -9.25 41.16 2.33
N ASN A 375 -9.62 39.90 2.48
CA ASN A 375 -10.95 39.39 2.13
C ASN A 375 -11.36 38.19 2.98
N GLY A 376 -12.60 37.75 2.80
CA GLY A 376 -13.22 36.68 3.59
C GLY A 376 -13.65 37.13 4.98
N ASP A 377 -14.76 36.58 5.45
CA ASP A 377 -15.20 36.63 6.84
C ASP A 377 -15.13 35.21 7.42
N LEU A 378 -14.30 35.00 8.44
CA LEU A 378 -14.05 33.65 8.98
C LEU A 378 -15.34 32.95 9.43
N ALA A 379 -16.28 33.68 10.07
CA ALA A 379 -17.50 33.10 10.59
C ALA A 379 -18.52 32.75 9.48
N LYS A 380 -18.49 33.52 8.39
CA LYS A 380 -19.43 33.38 7.28
C LYS A 380 -18.90 32.47 6.18
N ASP A 381 -17.65 32.68 5.79
CA ASP A 381 -17.02 32.09 4.61
C ASP A 381 -16.09 30.92 4.99
N GLY A 382 -15.75 30.75 6.28
CA GLY A 382 -14.82 29.74 6.75
C GLY A 382 -13.35 30.10 6.51
N TYR A 383 -13.08 31.27 5.92
CA TYR A 383 -11.74 31.81 5.76
C TYR A 383 -11.71 33.32 5.97
N CYS A 384 -10.56 33.84 6.37
CA CYS A 384 -10.23 35.26 6.23
C CYS A 384 -8.75 35.43 5.91
N TYR A 385 -8.44 36.42 5.09
CA TYR A 385 -7.08 36.76 4.70
C TYR A 385 -6.80 38.22 5.03
N ASP A 386 -5.66 38.47 5.68
CA ASP A 386 -5.13 39.82 5.90
C ASP A 386 -3.87 40.04 5.06
N SER A 387 -4.02 40.85 4.01
CA SER A 387 -2.94 41.22 3.10
C SER A 387 -1.79 42.01 3.75
N ASN A 388 -2.03 42.68 4.88
CA ASN A 388 -0.97 43.44 5.58
C ASN A 388 -0.02 42.50 6.34
N THR A 389 -0.59 41.49 7.00
CA THR A 389 0.15 40.52 7.80
C THR A 389 0.49 39.26 7.02
N LYS A 390 -0.11 39.06 5.84
CA LYS A 390 0.00 37.86 4.99
C LYS A 390 -0.41 36.61 5.74
N VAL A 391 -1.49 36.71 6.50
CA VAL A 391 -2.05 35.62 7.29
C VAL A 391 -3.39 35.20 6.67
N LEU A 392 -3.46 33.97 6.20
CA LEU A 392 -4.70 33.29 5.82
C LEU A 392 -5.16 32.42 6.99
N THR A 393 -6.36 32.64 7.51
CA THR A 393 -6.97 31.79 8.54
C THR A 393 -8.09 30.97 7.92
N LEU A 394 -8.13 29.67 8.21
CA LEU A 394 -9.09 28.69 7.71
C LEU A 394 -9.78 27.98 8.89
N GLU A 395 -11.09 27.78 8.82
CA GLU A 395 -11.88 27.14 9.87
C GLU A 395 -12.98 26.24 9.31
N ASN A 396 -12.85 24.91 9.51
CA ASN A 396 -13.85 23.91 9.10
C ASN A 396 -14.22 24.03 7.60
N VAL A 397 -13.21 23.96 6.74
CA VAL A 397 -13.35 24.17 5.28
C VAL A 397 -12.75 23.04 4.45
N LEU A 398 -13.35 22.82 3.29
CA LEU A 398 -12.79 22.09 2.16
C LEU A 398 -12.29 23.13 1.13
N VAL A 399 -10.99 23.26 0.97
CA VAL A 399 -10.35 24.22 0.07
C VAL A 399 -10.13 23.57 -1.30
N SER A 400 -10.88 24.03 -2.31
CA SER A 400 -10.79 23.51 -3.67
C SER A 400 -9.82 24.30 -4.57
N ALA A 401 -9.43 25.51 -4.18
CA ALA A 401 -8.38 26.29 -4.82
C ALA A 401 -7.85 27.41 -3.91
N ILE A 402 -6.56 27.72 -4.03
CA ILE A 402 -5.95 28.97 -3.57
C ILE A 402 -5.23 29.63 -4.74
N ASP A 403 -5.77 30.75 -5.20
CA ASP A 403 -5.20 31.52 -6.30
C ASP A 403 -4.29 32.65 -5.80
N GLN A 404 -3.16 32.80 -6.49
CA GLN A 404 -2.23 33.94 -6.37
C GLN A 404 -1.69 34.18 -4.95
N LEU A 405 -0.90 33.22 -4.43
CA LEU A 405 -0.16 33.45 -3.19
C LEU A 405 0.69 34.74 -3.30
N PRO A 406 0.58 35.67 -2.33
CA PRO A 406 1.34 36.91 -2.33
C PRO A 406 2.85 36.64 -2.25
N SER A 407 3.65 37.58 -2.77
CA SER A 407 5.10 37.55 -2.57
C SER A 407 5.47 37.74 -1.10
N GLY A 408 6.64 37.27 -0.66
CA GLY A 408 7.11 37.32 0.73
C GLY A 408 6.61 36.18 1.61
N ASP A 409 6.85 36.28 2.92
CA ASP A 409 6.45 35.24 3.89
C ASP A 409 4.93 35.18 4.04
N ILE A 410 4.36 33.98 4.03
CA ILE A 410 2.93 33.75 4.27
C ILE A 410 2.72 32.79 5.44
N THR A 411 1.72 33.07 6.25
CA THR A 411 1.24 32.17 7.30
C THR A 411 -0.16 31.67 6.97
N ILE A 412 -0.35 30.35 6.98
CA ILE A 412 -1.64 29.68 6.91
C ILE A 412 -1.96 29.15 8.31
N LYS A 413 -2.98 29.73 8.92
CA LYS A 413 -3.52 29.34 10.22
C LYS A 413 -4.73 28.44 10.04
N ILE A 414 -4.77 27.32 10.75
CA ILE A 414 -5.89 26.40 10.73
C ILE A 414 -6.60 26.32 12.09
N LYS A 415 -7.93 26.21 12.04
CA LYS A 415 -8.83 26.02 13.18
C LYS A 415 -9.81 24.88 12.87
N GLY A 416 -10.04 24.00 13.83
CA GLY A 416 -10.82 22.78 13.59
C GLY A 416 -10.26 21.95 12.43
N THR A 417 -11.13 21.42 11.57
CA THR A 417 -10.73 20.50 10.49
C THR A 417 -10.66 21.21 9.15
N VAL A 418 -9.47 21.26 8.53
CA VAL A 418 -9.26 21.87 7.22
C VAL A 418 -8.81 20.80 6.24
N VAL A 419 -9.55 20.68 5.14
CA VAL A 419 -9.25 19.74 4.06
C VAL A 419 -8.82 20.53 2.82
N PHE A 420 -7.70 20.20 2.21
CA PHE A 420 -7.27 20.75 0.93
C PHE A 420 -7.49 19.72 -0.19
N GLU A 421 -8.22 20.09 -1.22
CA GLU A 421 -8.29 19.36 -2.50
C GLU A 421 -7.41 20.01 -3.58
N CYS A 422 -6.57 20.96 -3.20
CA CYS A 422 -5.83 21.80 -4.13
C CYS A 422 -4.35 21.98 -3.76
N ALA A 423 -3.61 22.45 -4.75
CA ALA A 423 -2.26 22.95 -4.61
C ALA A 423 -2.15 24.14 -3.65
N ILE A 424 -1.00 24.25 -3.00
CA ILE A 424 -0.53 25.51 -2.42
C ILE A 424 0.66 26.01 -3.27
N ASN A 425 0.37 26.83 -4.29
CA ASN A 425 1.38 27.31 -5.24
C ASN A 425 1.88 28.72 -4.92
N SER A 426 3.14 28.86 -4.49
CA SER A 426 3.74 30.16 -4.16
C SER A 426 4.27 30.94 -5.39
N SER A 427 4.27 32.27 -5.29
CA SER A 427 4.90 33.13 -6.30
C SER A 427 6.44 33.04 -6.28
N GLU A 428 7.12 33.43 -7.38
CA GLU A 428 8.59 33.42 -7.52
C GLU A 428 9.37 34.19 -6.43
N ASN A 429 8.68 34.98 -5.60
CA ASN A 429 9.26 35.82 -4.55
C ASN A 429 8.73 35.50 -3.15
N THR A 430 8.13 34.33 -2.95
CA THR A 430 7.79 33.84 -1.61
C THR A 430 9.07 33.32 -0.95
N ASN A 431 9.32 33.74 0.30
CA ASN A 431 10.55 33.41 1.02
C ASN A 431 10.32 32.24 2.01
N SER A 432 9.14 32.18 2.64
CA SER A 432 8.73 31.08 3.50
C SER A 432 7.21 30.92 3.57
N ILE A 433 6.78 29.67 3.76
CA ILE A 433 5.40 29.29 4.08
C ILE A 433 5.40 28.67 5.47
N LEU A 434 4.61 29.22 6.38
CA LEU A 434 4.34 28.66 7.69
C LEU A 434 2.91 28.13 7.73
N ILE A 435 2.74 26.84 8.01
CA ILE A 435 1.44 26.23 8.30
C ILE A 435 1.41 25.92 9.79
N THR A 436 0.43 26.48 10.50
CA THR A 436 0.33 26.37 11.97
C THR A 436 -1.11 26.28 12.43
N ASP A 437 -1.35 25.67 13.58
CA ASP A 437 -2.60 25.86 14.30
C ASP A 437 -2.76 27.33 14.72
N ASP A 438 -3.99 27.79 14.95
CA ASP A 438 -4.24 29.08 15.59
C ASP A 438 -4.27 28.93 17.13
N ASN A 439 -3.37 28.12 17.71
CA ASN A 439 -3.42 27.61 19.08
C ASN A 439 -4.66 26.73 19.38
N ASP A 440 -5.23 26.11 18.34
CA ASP A 440 -6.33 25.17 18.47
C ASP A 440 -5.78 23.74 18.59
N LYS A 441 -5.86 23.17 19.78
CA LYS A 441 -5.36 21.81 20.08
C LYS A 441 -6.07 20.69 19.32
N ASN A 442 -7.20 21.00 18.66
CA ASN A 442 -7.95 20.06 17.84
C ASN A 442 -7.79 20.35 16.34
N ALA A 443 -6.86 21.23 15.95
CA ALA A 443 -6.62 21.52 14.55
C ALA A 443 -6.14 20.28 13.80
N SER A 444 -6.84 19.95 12.72
CA SER A 444 -6.56 18.81 11.86
C SER A 444 -6.44 19.27 10.42
N LEU A 445 -5.30 19.02 9.78
CA LEU A 445 -5.06 19.30 8.37
C LEU A 445 -5.09 18.00 7.56
N ILE A 446 -5.91 17.96 6.52
CA ILE A 446 -6.01 16.80 5.63
C ILE A 446 -5.81 17.29 4.18
N MET A 447 -4.98 16.61 3.39
CA MET A 447 -4.84 16.88 1.95
C MET A 447 -5.41 15.71 1.14
N GLN A 448 -6.37 15.98 0.24
CA GLN A 448 -7.12 15.00 -0.56
C GLN A 448 -6.83 15.12 -2.07
N LYS A 449 -6.85 13.96 -2.75
CA LYS A 449 -6.81 13.68 -4.23
C LYS A 449 -5.47 13.68 -5.00
N THR A 450 -5.39 12.66 -5.88
CA THR A 450 -4.39 12.39 -6.92
C THR A 450 -4.61 13.21 -8.22
N ARG A 451 -3.85 14.29 -8.49
CA ARG A 451 -3.38 14.82 -9.81
C ARG A 451 -2.49 16.07 -9.58
N ASN A 452 -1.42 16.20 -10.39
CA ASN A 452 -0.21 17.00 -10.15
C ASN A 452 -0.49 18.37 -9.53
N ILE A 453 0.16 18.68 -8.43
CA ILE A 453 0.29 20.05 -7.94
C ILE A 453 1.68 20.51 -8.32
N THR A 454 1.77 21.27 -9.41
CA THR A 454 3.04 21.78 -9.93
C THR A 454 3.21 23.26 -9.57
N VAL A 455 4.26 23.59 -8.81
CA VAL A 455 4.80 24.96 -8.78
C VAL A 455 5.76 25.10 -9.96
N LEU A 456 5.23 25.47 -11.13
CA LEU A 456 6.06 25.81 -12.29
C LEU A 456 6.71 27.18 -12.07
N SER A 457 8.04 27.22 -11.84
CA SER A 457 8.87 28.12 -12.65
C SER A 457 9.40 27.30 -13.84
N VAL A 458 8.57 27.24 -14.90
CA VAL A 458 8.91 26.80 -16.27
C VAL A 458 9.97 25.68 -16.37
N GLN A 459 9.60 24.42 -16.11
CA GLN A 459 10.07 23.29 -16.94
C GLN A 459 9.11 22.10 -16.79
N GLU A 460 8.78 21.47 -17.92
CA GLU A 460 7.77 20.44 -18.12
C GLU A 460 7.87 19.28 -17.10
N ILE A 461 6.75 18.95 -16.44
CA ILE A 461 6.59 17.71 -15.65
C ILE A 461 5.40 16.93 -16.21
N GLU A 462 5.61 15.64 -16.47
CA GLU A 462 4.66 14.70 -17.05
C GLU A 462 3.41 14.46 -16.15
N ASN A 463 2.30 14.04 -16.77
CA ASN A 463 0.90 14.32 -16.41
C ASN A 463 0.24 13.64 -15.16
N ASP A 464 0.93 13.08 -14.14
CA ASP A 464 0.28 12.07 -13.24
C ASP A 464 0.41 12.08 -11.66
N ALA A 465 0.85 13.10 -10.90
CA ALA A 465 1.15 13.02 -9.42
C ALA A 465 0.09 13.58 -8.42
N GLN A 466 0.23 13.55 -7.09
CA GLN A 466 -0.91 13.39 -6.14
C GLN A 466 -0.81 14.26 -4.85
N GLY A 467 -1.87 14.97 -4.40
CA GLY A 467 -2.03 15.56 -3.04
C GLY A 467 -0.78 16.13 -2.36
N GLU A 468 -0.17 17.16 -2.95
CA GLU A 468 1.25 17.52 -2.74
C GLU A 468 1.45 18.96 -2.22
N ILE A 469 2.45 19.16 -1.35
CA ILE A 469 3.01 20.47 -0.98
C ILE A 469 4.36 20.63 -1.69
N ASP A 470 4.37 21.51 -2.70
CA ASP A 470 5.55 21.82 -3.49
C ASP A 470 6.11 23.19 -3.12
N THR A 471 7.39 23.24 -2.76
CA THR A 471 8.08 24.52 -2.55
C THR A 471 9.38 24.56 -3.34
N TYR A 472 9.50 25.53 -4.24
CA TYR A 472 10.73 25.81 -4.97
C TYR A 472 11.18 27.22 -4.61
N ASN A 473 12.37 27.34 -4.03
CA ASN A 473 12.96 28.59 -3.55
C ASN A 473 12.34 29.19 -2.28
N SER A 474 11.51 28.43 -1.56
CA SER A 474 10.92 28.81 -0.26
C SER A 474 11.23 27.79 0.83
N ASN A 475 11.42 28.25 2.07
CA ASN A 475 11.40 27.35 3.24
C ASN A 475 9.96 26.93 3.57
N LEU A 476 9.79 25.69 4.02
CA LEU A 476 8.51 25.17 4.50
C LEU A 476 8.62 24.82 5.99
N THR A 477 7.75 25.39 6.80
CA THR A 477 7.61 25.02 8.22
C THR A 477 6.21 24.53 8.51
N ILE A 478 6.13 23.33 9.08
CA ILE A 478 4.90 22.70 9.57
C ILE A 478 5.01 22.63 11.09
N GLU A 479 4.14 23.38 11.80
CA GLU A 479 4.26 23.54 13.25
C GLU A 479 2.93 23.36 13.99
N ASN A 480 2.94 22.69 15.15
CA ASN A 480 1.79 22.60 16.08
C ASN A 480 0.51 22.02 15.45
N ILE A 481 0.62 21.08 14.51
CA ILE A 481 -0.56 20.49 13.86
C ILE A 481 -0.54 18.96 13.88
N THR A 482 -1.74 18.37 13.83
CA THR A 482 -1.91 16.99 13.37
C THR A 482 -2.27 17.03 11.88
N ALA A 483 -1.51 16.33 11.03
CA ALA A 483 -1.71 16.39 9.59
C ALA A 483 -1.63 15.03 8.88
N GLN A 484 -2.48 14.83 7.88
CA GLN A 484 -2.36 13.74 6.90
C GLN A 484 -2.02 14.36 5.54
N LEU A 485 -0.83 14.02 5.03
CA LEU A 485 -0.19 14.63 3.87
C LEU A 485 0.12 13.55 2.83
N GLY A 486 -0.02 13.87 1.54
CA GLY A 486 0.41 12.98 0.47
C GLY A 486 1.92 13.08 0.28
N LEU A 487 2.32 14.02 -0.56
CA LEU A 487 3.71 14.23 -0.98
C LEU A 487 4.22 15.61 -0.55
N ILE A 488 5.46 15.68 -0.07
CA ILE A 488 6.13 16.95 0.28
C ILE A 488 7.41 17.06 -0.55
N ARG A 489 7.53 18.09 -1.41
CA ARG A 489 8.76 18.33 -2.18
C ARG A 489 9.40 19.69 -1.98
N GLY A 490 10.73 19.68 -2.10
CA GLY A 490 11.56 20.88 -2.01
C GLY A 490 12.78 20.82 -2.92
N GLY A 491 13.04 21.89 -3.67
CA GLY A 491 14.21 22.04 -4.55
C GLY A 491 15.26 23.05 -4.02
N GLY A 492 16.39 23.22 -4.71
CA GLY A 492 17.32 24.34 -4.42
C GLY A 492 18.09 24.26 -3.09
N ASN A 493 18.05 25.32 -2.29
CA ASN A 493 18.82 25.49 -1.03
C ASN A 493 17.96 25.63 0.23
N GLN A 494 16.69 25.26 0.16
CA GLN A 494 15.70 25.52 1.20
C GLN A 494 15.52 24.36 2.17
N LYS A 495 14.92 24.67 3.32
CA LYS A 495 14.76 23.75 4.44
C LYS A 495 13.29 23.41 4.66
N LEU A 496 13.03 22.12 4.93
CA LEU A 496 11.78 21.64 5.52
C LEU A 496 11.99 21.51 7.01
N ILE A 497 11.14 22.16 7.80
CA ILE A 497 11.12 22.06 9.27
C ILE A 497 9.76 21.49 9.68
N ILE A 498 9.78 20.38 10.40
CA ILE A 498 8.60 19.76 11.00
C ILE A 498 8.78 19.84 12.51
N LYS A 499 7.91 20.59 13.20
CA LYS A 499 8.10 20.95 14.60
C LYS A 499 6.83 20.82 15.41
N ASP A 500 6.90 20.20 16.59
CA ASP A 500 5.75 20.03 17.48
C ASP A 500 4.50 19.47 16.75
N ALA A 501 4.72 18.62 15.74
CA ALA A 501 3.68 18.15 14.82
C ALA A 501 3.55 16.62 14.85
N ASP A 502 2.34 16.13 14.54
CA ASP A 502 2.06 14.72 14.32
C ASP A 502 1.59 14.53 12.88
N ILE A 503 2.46 14.04 12.01
CA ILE A 503 2.18 13.94 10.58
C ILE A 503 2.19 12.50 10.10
N THR A 504 1.24 12.17 9.22
CA THR A 504 1.32 11.00 8.34
C THR A 504 1.58 11.48 6.93
N ALA A 505 2.61 10.96 6.26
CA ALA A 505 2.98 11.30 4.89
C ALA A 505 3.05 10.04 4.01
N ALA A 506 2.75 10.15 2.71
CA ALA A 506 3.06 9.08 1.76
C ALA A 506 4.52 9.19 1.28
N GLU A 507 4.97 10.40 0.96
CA GLU A 507 6.34 10.66 0.51
C GLU A 507 6.86 12.03 0.95
N ILE A 508 8.14 12.10 1.31
CA ILE A 508 8.86 13.35 1.53
C ILE A 508 10.09 13.33 0.61
N ASP A 509 10.03 14.03 -0.51
CA ASP A 509 11.12 14.12 -1.50
C ASP A 509 11.75 15.51 -1.51
N TRP A 510 12.73 15.69 -0.63
CA TRP A 510 13.38 16.97 -0.36
C TRP A 510 14.79 17.02 -0.96
N ALA A 511 14.87 17.21 -2.27
CA ALA A 511 16.13 17.34 -3.02
C ALA A 511 16.93 18.61 -2.65
N ALA A 512 16.29 19.58 -2.02
CA ALA A 512 16.92 20.82 -1.60
C ALA A 512 18.09 20.57 -0.63
N SER A 513 19.22 21.21 -0.89
CA SER A 513 20.43 21.08 -0.06
C SER A 513 20.22 21.53 1.39
N GLY A 514 19.18 22.33 1.68
CA GLY A 514 18.79 22.74 3.03
C GLY A 514 18.24 21.60 3.91
N GLY A 515 17.75 20.52 3.29
CA GLY A 515 17.34 19.28 3.97
C GLY A 515 16.09 19.36 4.83
N VAL A 516 15.84 18.25 5.52
CA VAL A 516 14.70 18.03 6.42
C VAL A 516 15.18 18.05 7.87
N GLU A 517 14.51 18.82 8.71
CA GLU A 517 14.72 18.86 10.15
C GLU A 517 13.43 18.54 10.89
N VAL A 518 13.52 17.59 11.82
CA VAL A 518 12.39 17.09 12.62
C VAL A 518 12.63 17.40 14.10
N ILE A 519 11.70 18.11 14.75
CA ILE A 519 11.86 18.64 16.11
C ILE A 519 10.62 18.30 16.94
N ASN A 520 10.77 17.58 18.04
CA ASN A 520 9.68 17.17 18.92
C ASN A 520 8.41 16.70 18.17
N SER A 521 8.58 15.92 17.11
CA SER A 521 7.50 15.57 16.17
C SER A 521 7.41 14.07 15.93
N ASN A 522 6.19 13.59 15.66
CA ASN A 522 5.94 12.24 15.19
C ASN A 522 5.69 12.28 13.68
N ILE A 523 6.42 11.48 12.93
CA ILE A 523 6.22 11.32 11.49
C ILE A 523 5.94 9.85 11.23
N THR A 524 4.85 9.55 10.52
CA THR A 524 4.57 8.21 9.99
C THR A 524 4.60 8.27 8.47
N VAL A 525 5.42 7.42 7.84
CA VAL A 525 5.51 7.30 6.38
C VAL A 525 4.98 5.95 5.95
N ASN A 526 3.89 5.96 5.18
CA ASN A 526 3.23 4.75 4.71
C ASN A 526 3.34 4.68 3.18
N LYS A 527 3.49 3.47 2.64
CA LYS A 527 3.40 3.27 1.18
C LYS A 527 1.99 3.53 0.66
N ALA A 528 1.82 4.63 -0.07
CA ALA A 528 0.72 4.77 -1.02
C ALA A 528 1.12 4.13 -2.37
N GLU A 529 0.15 3.81 -3.22
CA GLU A 529 0.25 2.90 -4.40
C GLU A 529 1.45 3.08 -5.36
N ARG A 530 2.16 4.23 -5.34
CA ARG A 530 3.36 4.49 -6.16
C ARG A 530 4.66 4.71 -5.37
N TYR A 531 4.66 5.48 -4.28
CA TYR A 531 5.88 5.79 -3.52
C TYR A 531 5.60 5.87 -2.01
N GLY A 532 6.38 5.12 -1.22
CA GLY A 532 6.46 5.20 0.24
C GLY A 532 7.90 5.48 0.60
N ARG A 533 8.29 6.75 0.77
CA ARG A 533 9.68 7.07 1.09
C ARG A 533 9.89 8.44 1.71
N ILE A 534 10.98 8.57 2.46
CA ILE A 534 11.66 9.86 2.62
C ILE A 534 12.92 9.81 1.78
N PHE A 535 13.09 10.80 0.91
CA PHE A 535 14.29 10.96 0.10
C PHE A 535 14.76 12.40 0.20
N ALA A 536 15.83 12.62 0.95
CA ALA A 536 16.25 13.97 1.31
C ALA A 536 17.72 14.20 1.01
N HIS A 537 18.11 15.41 0.61
CA HIS A 537 19.54 15.74 0.48
C HIS A 537 20.26 15.59 1.83
N ARG A 538 19.61 16.00 2.93
CA ARG A 538 20.06 15.70 4.29
C ARG A 538 18.86 15.61 5.22
N ILE A 539 18.97 14.81 6.27
CA ILE A 539 17.94 14.69 7.31
C ILE A 539 18.55 14.72 8.70
N SER A 540 17.90 15.42 9.62
CA SER A 540 18.26 15.47 11.05
C SER A 540 17.00 15.44 11.91
N MET A 541 17.09 14.84 13.10
CA MET A 541 16.02 14.80 14.08
C MET A 541 16.54 15.04 15.51
N ASP A 542 15.67 15.46 16.42
CA ASP A 542 15.98 15.53 17.85
C ASP A 542 15.58 14.25 18.63
N ASP A 543 15.99 14.17 19.89
CA ASP A 543 15.75 12.99 20.73
C ASP A 543 14.29 12.77 21.14
N LYS A 544 13.44 13.76 20.89
CA LYS A 544 12.01 13.70 21.19
C LYS A 544 11.18 13.27 19.98
N SER A 545 11.77 13.33 18.79
CA SER A 545 11.10 12.99 17.55
C SER A 545 11.12 11.48 17.29
N VAL A 546 10.10 11.01 16.58
CA VAL A 546 9.98 9.63 16.11
C VAL A 546 9.58 9.64 14.64
N ILE A 547 10.28 8.88 13.81
CA ILE A 547 9.91 8.67 12.40
C ILE A 547 9.64 7.19 12.19
N THR A 548 8.41 6.83 11.85
CA THR A 548 7.97 5.45 11.63
C THR A 548 7.78 5.20 10.13
N PHE A 549 8.40 4.17 9.60
CA PHE A 549 8.26 3.72 8.22
C PHE A 549 7.47 2.41 8.16
N LYS A 550 6.41 2.37 7.35
CA LYS A 550 5.59 1.19 7.09
C LYS A 550 5.53 0.93 5.58
N ASP A 551 6.17 -0.16 5.16
CA ASP A 551 6.46 -0.49 3.76
C ASP A 551 7.13 0.66 2.98
N ALA A 552 7.88 1.51 3.68
CA ALA A 552 8.44 2.76 3.19
C ALA A 552 9.95 2.85 3.44
N THR A 553 10.66 3.52 2.54
CA THR A 553 12.14 3.54 2.54
C THR A 553 12.70 4.91 2.92
N LEU A 554 13.95 4.94 3.40
CA LEU A 554 14.70 6.18 3.63
C LEU A 554 15.98 6.18 2.80
N GLY A 555 16.16 7.23 1.99
CA GLY A 555 17.38 7.42 1.20
C GLY A 555 17.79 8.88 1.07
N SER A 556 18.94 9.11 0.41
CA SER A 556 19.50 10.44 0.23
C SER A 556 20.17 10.71 -1.11
N TYR A 557 19.90 11.90 -1.65
CA TYR A 557 20.57 12.46 -2.83
C TYR A 557 22.05 12.82 -2.60
N SER A 558 22.54 12.84 -1.36
CA SER A 558 23.91 13.23 -1.07
C SER A 558 24.67 12.16 -0.31
N ARG A 559 25.94 11.98 -0.68
CA ARG A 559 26.88 11.19 0.14
C ARG A 559 26.91 11.84 1.51
N GLU A 560 26.60 11.08 2.55
CA GLU A 560 26.49 11.53 3.95
C GLU A 560 25.19 12.24 4.35
N GLY A 561 24.19 12.35 3.48
CA GLY A 561 22.93 13.03 3.81
C GLY A 561 22.14 12.37 4.94
N LEU A 562 22.37 11.08 5.18
CA LEU A 562 21.76 10.32 6.28
C LEU A 562 22.61 10.30 7.57
N LYS A 563 23.75 11.02 7.64
CA LYS A 563 24.57 11.04 8.88
C LYS A 563 23.78 11.51 10.10
N GLY A 564 22.91 12.48 9.92
CA GLY A 564 22.12 13.10 10.99
C GLY A 564 21.09 12.16 11.64
N ILE A 565 20.87 10.96 11.10
CA ILE A 565 19.94 9.97 11.67
C ILE A 565 20.61 8.69 12.18
N THR A 566 21.94 8.57 12.08
CA THR A 566 22.66 7.33 12.38
C THR A 566 22.49 6.84 13.82
N ASP A 567 22.43 7.75 14.79
CA ASP A 567 22.22 7.43 16.22
C ASP A 567 20.79 6.96 16.54
N TYR A 568 19.85 7.18 15.61
CA TYR A 568 18.43 6.86 15.74
C TYR A 568 18.04 5.55 15.05
N LEU A 569 18.98 4.91 14.34
CA LEU A 569 18.76 3.66 13.63
C LEU A 569 18.50 2.49 14.61
N PRO A 570 17.62 1.54 14.23
CA PRO A 570 17.47 0.28 14.94
C PRO A 570 18.80 -0.49 15.06
N ASN A 571 18.87 -1.39 16.04
CA ASN A 571 20.06 -2.24 16.20
C ASN A 571 20.25 -3.13 14.97
N GLY A 572 21.47 -3.19 14.45
CA GLY A 572 21.81 -3.98 13.25
C GLY A 572 21.65 -3.23 11.93
N TYR A 573 20.92 -2.12 11.92
CA TYR A 573 20.68 -1.32 10.72
C TYR A 573 21.87 -0.41 10.43
N SER A 574 22.06 -0.07 9.15
CA SER A 574 23.17 0.77 8.70
C SER A 574 22.75 1.72 7.59
N VAL A 575 23.62 2.68 7.28
CA VAL A 575 23.48 3.51 6.07
C VAL A 575 24.48 3.00 5.04
N GLY A 576 24.01 2.75 3.82
CA GLY A 576 24.87 2.32 2.74
C GLY A 576 24.11 2.11 1.44
N LYS A 577 24.78 1.47 0.48
CA LYS A 577 24.22 1.15 -0.81
C LYS A 577 23.70 -0.29 -0.81
N PRO A 578 22.44 -0.54 -1.19
CA PRO A 578 21.91 -1.91 -1.25
C PRO A 578 22.64 -2.75 -2.31
N GLU A 579 23.16 -2.08 -3.35
CA GLU A 579 23.93 -2.71 -4.41
C GLU A 579 25.10 -1.83 -4.82
N ALA A 580 26.18 -2.43 -5.35
CA ALA A 580 27.38 -1.69 -5.75
C ALA A 580 27.13 -0.64 -6.86
N SER A 581 26.08 -0.82 -7.67
CA SER A 581 25.65 0.08 -8.74
C SER A 581 24.70 1.18 -8.30
N ALA A 582 24.17 1.16 -7.08
CA ALA A 582 23.22 2.17 -6.62
C ALA A 582 23.87 3.56 -6.60
N ALA A 583 23.16 4.58 -7.09
CA ALA A 583 23.65 5.95 -7.12
C ALA A 583 23.71 6.54 -5.70
N ASP A 584 22.70 6.22 -4.90
CA ASP A 584 22.35 6.89 -3.65
C ASP A 584 22.51 6.00 -2.41
N ASP A 585 22.56 6.62 -1.23
CA ASP A 585 22.65 5.93 0.05
C ASP A 585 21.24 5.71 0.65
N TYR A 586 21.02 4.54 1.24
CA TYR A 586 19.77 4.12 1.87
C TYR A 586 20.00 3.62 3.29
N VAL A 587 18.91 3.53 4.07
CA VAL A 587 18.91 2.70 5.28
C VAL A 587 18.82 1.23 4.88
N LEU A 588 19.77 0.45 5.37
CA LEU A 588 19.85 -0.98 5.18
C LEU A 588 19.48 -1.72 6.47
N ASP A 589 18.81 -2.85 6.32
CA ASP A 589 18.46 -3.77 7.40
C ASP A 589 19.69 -4.59 7.86
N GLU A 590 19.47 -5.56 8.77
CA GLU A 590 20.53 -6.43 9.30
C GLU A 590 21.15 -7.37 8.25
N ASN A 591 20.47 -7.59 7.13
CA ASN A 591 20.94 -8.42 6.01
C ASN A 591 21.70 -7.58 4.96
N GLY A 592 21.67 -6.26 5.09
CA GLY A 592 22.24 -5.33 4.10
C GLY A 592 21.28 -5.02 2.95
N GLU A 593 20.01 -5.40 3.05
CA GLU A 593 18.96 -5.07 2.08
C GLU A 593 18.30 -3.73 2.44
N GLN A 594 17.61 -3.10 1.50
CA GLN A 594 16.94 -1.82 1.75
C GLN A 594 15.78 -2.00 2.75
N ALA A 595 15.82 -1.24 3.84
CA ALA A 595 14.80 -1.34 4.87
C ALA A 595 13.49 -0.66 4.46
N ASP A 596 12.35 -1.33 4.71
CA ASP A 596 11.00 -0.84 4.40
C ASP A 596 10.05 -0.78 5.62
N ASN A 597 10.39 -1.43 6.73
CA ASN A 597 9.56 -1.45 7.94
C ASN A 597 10.43 -1.22 9.20
N PHE A 598 10.58 0.04 9.60
CA PHE A 598 11.45 0.40 10.72
C PHE A 598 11.06 1.73 11.39
N VAL A 599 11.64 1.99 12.55
CA VAL A 599 11.39 3.21 13.31
C VAL A 599 12.73 3.88 13.64
N LEU A 600 12.87 5.14 13.25
CA LEU A 600 13.88 6.04 13.77
C LEU A 600 13.36 6.65 15.05
N LYS A 601 14.06 6.41 16.14
CA LYS A 601 13.76 7.01 17.43
C LYS A 601 15.03 7.09 18.23
N ALA A 602 15.09 8.06 19.14
CA ALA A 602 16.16 8.06 20.12
C ALA A 602 16.14 6.69 20.79
N ARG A 603 17.29 6.00 20.79
CA ARG A 603 17.41 4.79 21.60
C ARG A 603 17.03 5.20 22.99
N SER A 604 15.92 4.65 23.48
CA SER A 604 15.41 5.01 24.80
C SER A 604 16.60 4.96 25.73
N SER A 605 16.90 6.09 26.34
CA SER A 605 17.83 6.09 27.45
C SER A 605 17.15 5.21 28.49
N SER A 606 17.46 3.93 28.45
CA SER A 606 17.29 3.01 29.56
C SER A 606 18.20 3.59 30.62
N SER A 607 17.71 4.60 31.35
CA SER A 607 18.34 5.25 32.49
C SER A 607 19.87 5.18 32.42
N ALA A 608 20.50 5.96 31.53
CA ALA A 608 21.96 5.98 31.27
C ALA A 608 22.69 4.81 31.96
N LEU A 609 22.72 3.63 31.34
CA LEU A 609 23.41 2.47 31.91
C LEU A 609 24.74 2.96 32.44
N LYS A 610 24.92 2.89 33.76
CA LYS A 610 26.13 3.39 34.43
C LYS A 610 27.31 2.75 33.71
N THR A 611 28.06 3.55 32.96
CA THR A 611 29.28 3.08 32.30
C THR A 611 30.40 3.14 33.31
N TYR A 612 31.20 2.10 33.31
CA TYR A 612 32.31 1.95 34.22
C TYR A 612 33.60 2.04 33.40
N THR A 613 34.60 2.73 33.93
CA THR A 613 35.86 2.97 33.20
C THR A 613 36.81 1.77 33.32
N ILE A 614 37.61 1.59 32.27
CA ILE A 614 38.66 0.56 32.20
C ILE A 614 40.00 1.28 32.20
N THR A 615 40.77 1.09 33.26
CA THR A 615 42.10 1.70 33.43
C THR A 615 43.17 0.65 33.20
N LEU A 616 44.12 0.92 32.30
CA LEU A 616 45.27 0.05 32.06
C LEU A 616 46.48 0.62 32.80
N GLU A 617 47.08 -0.16 33.69
CA GLU A 617 48.28 0.28 34.39
C GLU A 617 49.48 0.36 33.42
N LYS A 618 50.34 1.35 33.64
CA LYS A 618 51.56 1.50 32.86
C LYS A 618 52.46 0.28 33.09
N THR A 619 52.88 -0.34 32.00
CA THR A 619 53.71 -1.55 32.02
C THR A 619 55.11 -1.21 31.49
N GLY A 620 56.14 -1.85 32.04
CA GLY A 620 57.54 -1.58 31.69
C GLY A 620 57.97 -2.29 30.40
N ASN A 621 57.97 -3.63 30.45
CA ASN A 621 58.57 -4.49 29.41
C ASN A 621 57.56 -5.05 28.38
N GLY A 622 56.39 -4.43 28.27
CA GLY A 622 55.31 -4.81 27.35
C GLY A 622 54.22 -3.74 27.33
N THR A 623 53.13 -3.98 26.60
CA THR A 623 52.00 -3.05 26.53
C THR A 623 50.66 -3.75 26.72
N LEU A 624 49.73 -3.05 27.35
CA LEU A 624 48.32 -3.43 27.43
C LEU A 624 47.50 -2.51 26.52
N ALA A 625 46.56 -3.10 25.79
CA ALA A 625 45.54 -2.38 25.04
C ALA A 625 44.17 -2.99 25.37
N SER A 626 43.15 -2.15 25.44
CA SER A 626 41.76 -2.56 25.59
C SER A 626 41.02 -2.18 24.32
N ASP A 627 40.07 -3.01 23.90
CA ASP A 627 39.14 -2.67 22.83
C ASP A 627 38.15 -1.56 23.22
N ARG A 628 37.93 -1.37 24.52
CA ARG A 628 37.05 -0.36 25.11
C ARG A 628 37.73 0.40 26.26
N SER A 629 37.44 1.70 26.41
CA SER A 629 37.90 2.52 27.56
C SER A 629 36.86 2.62 28.69
N SER A 630 35.60 2.26 28.42
CA SER A 630 34.51 2.16 29.39
C SER A 630 33.35 1.36 28.81
N GLU A 631 32.56 0.66 29.63
CA GLU A 631 31.40 -0.10 29.16
C GLU A 631 30.33 -0.28 30.27
N SER A 632 29.11 -0.67 29.90
CA SER A 632 28.02 -0.99 30.84
C SER A 632 28.21 -2.36 31.51
N GLN A 633 27.61 -2.55 32.69
CA GLN A 633 27.68 -3.83 33.40
C GLN A 633 27.19 -5.00 32.52
N GLY A 634 27.92 -6.10 32.53
CA GLY A 634 27.60 -7.34 31.81
C GLY A 634 28.20 -7.41 30.40
N ALA A 635 28.60 -6.28 29.81
CA ALA A 635 29.24 -6.25 28.51
C ALA A 635 30.63 -6.92 28.55
N THR A 636 31.04 -7.56 27.44
CA THR A 636 32.34 -8.23 27.35
C THR A 636 33.41 -7.24 26.87
N VAL A 637 34.52 -7.15 27.60
CA VAL A 637 35.69 -6.32 27.28
C VAL A 637 36.86 -7.24 26.94
N VAL A 638 37.68 -6.87 25.95
CA VAL A 638 38.86 -7.64 25.52
C VAL A 638 40.15 -6.84 25.72
N ILE A 639 41.07 -7.41 26.50
CA ILE A 639 42.41 -6.90 26.74
C ILE A 639 43.42 -7.67 25.89
N THR A 640 44.29 -6.94 25.21
CA THR A 640 45.43 -7.47 24.46
C THR A 640 46.72 -7.10 25.18
N ALA A 641 47.52 -8.10 25.55
CA ALA A 641 48.86 -7.94 26.11
C ALA A 641 49.91 -8.24 25.04
N LYS A 642 50.78 -7.26 24.74
CA LYS A 642 51.89 -7.43 23.79
C LYS A 642 53.22 -7.45 24.55
N GLY A 643 53.94 -8.58 24.45
CA GLY A 643 55.20 -8.85 25.14
C GLY A 643 55.21 -10.23 25.81
N SER A 644 56.35 -10.63 26.38
CA SER A 644 56.47 -11.89 27.12
C SER A 644 55.73 -11.79 28.47
N LEU A 645 54.47 -12.21 28.52
CA LEU A 645 53.60 -12.04 29.69
C LEU A 645 53.89 -13.10 30.77
N ASN A 646 54.24 -12.66 31.98
CA ASN A 646 54.33 -13.55 33.14
C ASN A 646 52.99 -13.67 33.87
N LYS A 647 52.27 -12.56 34.04
CA LYS A 647 50.98 -12.51 34.76
C LYS A 647 50.14 -11.32 34.31
N ILE A 648 48.84 -11.51 34.22
CA ILE A 648 47.84 -10.45 34.07
C ILE A 648 46.80 -10.57 35.19
N SER A 649 46.27 -9.44 35.67
CA SER A 649 45.18 -9.40 36.64
C SER A 649 44.28 -8.19 36.41
N ALA A 650 42.99 -8.36 36.68
CA ALA A 650 42.01 -7.28 36.68
C ALA A 650 41.37 -7.17 38.07
N LYS A 651 41.13 -5.95 38.54
CA LYS A 651 40.46 -5.67 39.81
C LYS A 651 39.45 -4.56 39.67
N ASP A 652 38.37 -4.62 40.43
CA ASP A 652 37.46 -3.49 40.55
C ASP A 652 37.98 -2.42 41.54
N LEU A 653 37.26 -1.28 41.63
CA LEU A 653 37.59 -0.17 42.53
C LEU A 653 37.58 -0.54 44.02
N THR A 654 36.94 -1.65 44.41
CA THR A 654 36.95 -2.16 45.80
C THR A 654 38.16 -3.05 46.09
N GLY A 655 38.94 -3.38 45.05
CA GLY A 655 40.08 -4.29 45.11
C GLY A 655 39.71 -5.76 44.91
N ALA A 656 38.45 -6.08 44.60
CA ALA A 656 38.01 -7.44 44.31
C ALA A 656 38.54 -7.90 42.94
N ALA A 657 38.89 -9.18 42.83
CA ALA A 657 39.42 -9.73 41.59
C ALA A 657 38.31 -9.87 40.54
N VAL A 658 38.57 -9.35 39.34
CA VAL A 658 37.72 -9.56 38.16
C VAL A 658 38.28 -10.76 37.38
N THR A 659 37.44 -11.76 37.16
CA THR A 659 37.85 -12.99 36.45
C THR A 659 38.15 -12.69 34.99
N LEU A 660 39.35 -13.07 34.56
CA LEU A 660 39.78 -13.00 33.16
C LEU A 660 39.69 -14.39 32.51
N THR A 661 39.15 -14.44 31.30
CA THR A 661 39.11 -15.62 30.43
C THR A 661 40.20 -15.50 29.38
N ASP A 662 41.09 -16.48 29.28
CA ASP A 662 42.14 -16.51 28.24
C ASP A 662 41.52 -16.90 26.89
N LEU A 663 41.73 -16.06 25.87
CA LEU A 663 41.26 -16.26 24.50
C LEU A 663 42.39 -16.73 23.56
N GLY A 664 43.60 -16.91 24.07
CA GLY A 664 44.81 -17.24 23.30
C GLY A 664 45.47 -16.02 22.64
N ALA A 665 46.68 -16.22 22.14
CA ALA A 665 47.48 -15.21 21.42
C ALA A 665 47.65 -13.87 22.18
N GLY A 666 47.73 -13.91 23.51
CA GLY A 666 47.89 -12.71 24.35
C GLY A 666 46.60 -11.89 24.52
N ARG A 667 45.42 -12.47 24.25
CA ARG A 667 44.11 -11.83 24.43
C ARG A 667 43.36 -12.43 25.62
N TYR A 668 42.73 -11.57 26.40
CA TYR A 668 41.95 -11.92 27.60
C TYR A 668 40.62 -11.19 27.58
N SER A 669 39.53 -11.82 28.03
CA SER A 669 38.24 -11.14 28.19
C SER A 669 37.74 -11.16 29.62
N PHE A 670 36.89 -10.20 29.96
CA PHE A 670 36.08 -10.24 31.18
C PHE A 670 34.72 -9.59 30.91
N ASN A 671 33.72 -9.97 31.71
CA ASN A 671 32.44 -9.29 31.72
C ASN A 671 32.51 -8.10 32.67
N MET A 672 32.09 -6.93 32.20
CA MET A 672 32.18 -5.69 32.95
C MET A 672 31.37 -5.79 34.25
N PRO A 673 31.98 -5.63 35.43
CA PRO A 673 31.24 -5.61 36.67
C PRO A 673 30.48 -4.28 36.83
N ALA A 674 29.66 -4.18 37.87
CA ALA A 674 29.01 -2.92 38.25
C ALA A 674 29.98 -1.90 38.90
N ALA A 675 31.24 -1.85 38.43
CA ALA A 675 32.32 -1.03 38.99
C ALA A 675 33.44 -0.79 37.96
N ASN A 676 34.20 0.30 38.13
CA ASN A 676 35.39 0.58 37.31
C ASN A 676 36.43 -0.52 37.51
N VAL A 677 37.13 -0.89 36.43
CA VAL A 677 38.10 -1.98 36.40
C VAL A 677 39.49 -1.44 36.11
N THR A 678 40.48 -1.89 36.86
CA THR A 678 41.90 -1.66 36.59
C THR A 678 42.57 -2.97 36.19
N VAL A 679 43.27 -2.96 35.05
CA VAL A 679 44.00 -4.12 34.52
C VAL A 679 45.50 -3.87 34.61
N SER A 680 46.22 -4.83 35.19
CA SER A 680 47.66 -4.78 35.37
C SER A 680 48.31 -6.04 34.80
N ALA A 681 49.53 -5.89 34.28
CA ALA A 681 50.30 -6.99 33.73
C ALA A 681 51.78 -6.89 34.11
N ALA A 682 52.40 -8.04 34.35
CA ALA A 682 53.83 -8.20 34.57
C ALA A 682 54.43 -8.94 33.38
N PHE A 683 55.35 -8.28 32.67
CA PHE A 683 56.10 -8.85 31.54
C PHE A 683 57.52 -9.25 31.98
N SER A 684 58.03 -10.37 31.49
CA SER A 684 59.42 -10.77 31.71
C SER A 684 60.36 -9.93 30.84
N GLY A 685 61.37 -9.34 31.47
CA GLY A 685 62.52 -8.74 30.79
C GLY A 685 63.76 -8.83 31.68
N THR A 686 64.80 -9.47 31.19
CA THR A 686 66.16 -9.42 31.76
C THR A 686 66.86 -8.17 31.24
N ASP A 687 67.36 -7.41 32.20
CA ASP A 687 68.20 -6.22 32.05
C ASP A 687 69.41 -6.51 31.15
N SER A 688 69.67 -5.63 30.19
CA SER A 688 70.98 -5.52 29.56
C SER A 688 71.39 -4.05 29.60
N THR A 689 72.29 -3.81 30.52
CA THR A 689 72.80 -2.54 31.03
C THR A 689 73.68 -1.75 30.04
N ILE A 690 73.57 -0.42 30.13
CA ILE A 690 74.65 0.60 30.21
C ILE A 690 75.68 0.66 29.08
N GLY A 691 75.81 1.86 28.47
CA GLY A 691 77.13 2.38 28.12
C GLY A 691 77.23 3.38 26.95
N GLY A 692 77.16 4.68 27.27
CA GLY A 692 78.13 5.67 26.75
C GLY A 692 77.84 6.41 25.44
N GLY A 693 77.63 7.73 25.57
CA GLY A 693 78.37 8.73 24.80
C GLY A 693 77.78 9.27 23.49
N THR A 694 77.20 10.49 23.60
CA THR A 694 77.30 11.64 22.66
C THR A 694 76.85 11.42 21.20
N THR A 695 75.95 12.21 20.58
CA THR A 695 75.96 13.67 20.33
C THR A 695 74.60 13.96 19.65
N GLY A 696 73.70 14.80 20.17
CA GLY A 696 73.67 16.25 20.00
C GLY A 696 72.56 16.68 19.01
N GLY A 697 71.58 17.47 19.45
CA GLY A 697 70.57 18.08 18.56
C GLY A 697 69.30 18.63 19.24
N ASN A 698 69.45 19.77 19.93
CA ASN A 698 68.44 20.73 20.44
C ASN A 698 66.95 20.51 20.13
N THR A 699 66.09 20.42 21.15
CA THR A 699 64.94 21.35 21.38
C THR A 699 64.26 21.09 22.73
N GLU A 700 63.68 22.15 23.28
CA GLU A 700 62.86 22.24 24.50
C GLU A 700 63.59 22.39 25.83
N LYS A 701 63.30 23.52 26.47
CA LYS A 701 63.75 23.90 27.79
C LYS A 701 63.06 22.96 28.77
N ASP A 702 63.77 21.97 29.29
CA ASP A 702 63.24 21.02 30.29
C ASP A 702 62.53 21.82 31.39
N THR A 703 61.20 21.79 31.35
CA THR A 703 60.37 22.56 32.27
C THR A 703 60.22 21.73 33.52
N LEU A 704 60.77 22.22 34.63
CA LEU A 704 60.64 21.59 35.93
C LEU A 704 59.21 21.81 36.45
N VAL A 705 58.40 20.75 36.47
CA VAL A 705 57.02 20.79 36.97
C VAL A 705 56.98 20.21 38.37
N MET A 706 56.70 21.07 39.36
CA MET A 706 56.49 20.66 40.74
C MET A 706 55.00 20.75 41.09
N LYS A 707 54.43 19.68 41.64
CA LYS A 707 53.05 19.67 42.17
C LYS A 707 53.08 19.41 43.68
N MET A 708 52.44 20.30 44.44
CA MET A 708 52.21 20.13 45.88
C MET A 708 50.72 20.23 46.20
N ILE A 709 50.27 19.53 47.24
CA ILE A 709 48.88 19.55 47.70
C ILE A 709 48.85 20.20 49.09
N ILE A 710 47.91 21.13 49.32
CA ILE A 710 47.73 21.77 50.63
C ILE A 710 47.47 20.69 51.70
N GLY A 711 48.22 20.75 52.81
CA GLY A 711 48.14 19.77 53.90
C GLY A 711 48.89 18.45 53.67
N SER A 712 49.52 18.24 52.51
CA SER A 712 50.36 17.07 52.22
C SER A 712 51.85 17.40 52.30
N THR A 713 52.63 16.58 53.00
CA THR A 713 54.09 16.63 52.97
C THR A 713 54.67 15.94 51.72
N VAL A 714 53.86 15.16 50.99
CA VAL A 714 54.28 14.52 49.73
C VAL A 714 54.12 15.51 48.58
N TYR A 715 55.18 15.69 47.79
CA TYR A 715 55.19 16.51 46.57
C TYR A 715 55.77 15.72 45.39
N THR A 716 55.53 16.17 44.16
CA THR A 716 56.13 15.57 42.95
C THR A 716 56.96 16.58 42.17
N VAL A 717 58.04 16.10 41.56
CA VAL A 717 58.89 16.84 40.62
C VAL A 717 58.99 16.01 39.36
N ASN A 718 58.52 16.53 38.23
CA ASN A 718 58.38 15.80 36.96
C ASN A 718 57.73 14.41 37.18
N ASP A 719 56.63 14.43 37.94
CA ASP A 719 55.80 13.27 38.32
C ASP A 719 56.48 12.19 39.19
N LYS A 720 57.68 12.45 39.72
CA LYS A 720 58.33 11.61 40.75
C LYS A 720 58.04 12.15 42.15
N ALA A 721 57.57 11.29 43.05
CA ALA A 721 57.18 11.67 44.42
C ALA A 721 58.38 11.76 45.38
N TYR A 722 58.32 12.75 46.27
CA TYR A 722 59.27 13.03 47.34
C TYR A 722 58.52 13.40 48.61
N ASN A 723 59.16 13.18 49.76
CA ASN A 723 58.63 13.58 51.07
C ASN A 723 59.33 14.87 51.53
N GLY A 724 58.57 15.94 51.71
CA GLY A 724 58.98 17.17 52.34
C GLY A 724 58.86 17.10 53.87
N ASP A 725 59.53 18.02 54.55
CA ASP A 725 59.52 18.16 56.01
C ASP A 725 58.30 18.93 56.54
N ALA A 726 57.68 19.77 55.70
CA ALA A 726 56.44 20.47 55.99
C ALA A 726 55.49 20.39 54.79
N ALA A 727 54.19 20.52 55.08
CA ALA A 727 53.15 20.63 54.04
C ALA A 727 52.91 22.09 53.67
N PRO A 728 52.49 22.40 52.43
CA PRO A 728 51.96 23.71 52.10
C PRO A 728 50.66 23.99 52.87
N VAL A 729 50.47 25.22 53.32
CA VAL A 729 49.30 25.64 54.10
C VAL A 729 48.77 26.99 53.61
N ILE A 730 47.51 27.29 53.92
CA ILE A 730 46.91 28.61 53.67
C ILE A 730 46.77 29.33 55.01
N ILE A 731 47.39 30.51 55.13
CA ILE A 731 47.30 31.39 56.31
C ILE A 731 47.05 32.82 55.83
N ASP A 732 46.02 33.46 56.38
CA ASP A 732 45.60 34.83 56.02
C ASP A 732 45.47 35.01 54.49
N ASP A 733 44.76 34.08 53.84
CA ASP A 733 44.55 34.02 52.38
C ASP A 733 45.82 33.93 51.52
N ARG A 734 46.98 33.58 52.12
CA ARG A 734 48.24 33.33 51.39
C ARG A 734 48.63 31.86 51.45
N THR A 735 49.04 31.31 50.31
CA THR A 735 49.62 29.97 50.23
C THR A 735 51.09 30.02 50.64
N LEU A 736 51.42 29.39 51.77
CA LEU A 736 52.78 29.21 52.25
C LEU A 736 53.28 27.84 51.81
N VAL A 737 54.33 27.82 50.99
CA VAL A 737 55.00 26.59 50.55
C VAL A 737 56.30 26.36 51.34
N PRO A 738 56.70 25.10 51.61
CA PRO A 738 57.94 24.80 52.31
C PRO A 738 59.16 25.29 51.52
N ILE A 739 59.87 26.28 52.05
CA ILE A 739 60.99 26.90 51.34
C ILE A 739 62.11 25.90 51.01
N ARG A 740 62.40 24.94 51.90
CA ARG A 740 63.43 23.92 51.69
C ARG A 740 63.16 23.08 50.45
N VAL A 741 61.92 22.65 50.25
CA VAL A 741 61.50 21.86 49.07
C VAL A 741 61.72 22.66 47.79
N ILE A 742 61.39 23.95 47.80
CA ILE A 742 61.59 24.84 46.66
C ILE A 742 63.08 25.03 46.36
N THR A 743 63.91 25.27 47.37
CA THR A 743 65.36 25.51 47.20
C THR A 743 66.08 24.26 46.69
N GLU A 744 65.81 23.09 47.26
CA GLU A 744 66.45 21.83 46.86
C GLU A 744 66.06 21.38 45.45
N THR A 745 64.84 21.69 45.03
CA THR A 745 64.34 21.26 43.73
C THR A 745 64.72 22.23 42.60
N CYS A 746 64.70 23.54 42.87
CA CYS A 746 64.98 24.57 41.87
C CYS A 746 66.47 24.98 41.82
N GLY A 747 67.33 24.38 42.64
CA GLY A 747 68.79 24.57 42.60
C GLY A 747 69.27 25.89 43.20
N GLY A 748 68.93 26.14 44.47
CA GLY A 748 69.41 27.30 45.23
C GLY A 748 70.82 27.18 45.79
#